data_AF-A0A524NHP3-F1
#
_entry.id   AF-A0A524NHP3-F1
#
_cell.length_a   1.000
_cell.length_b   1.000
_cell.length_c   1.000
_cell.angle_alpha   90.00
_cell.angle_beta   90.00
_cell.angle_gamma   90.00
#
_symmetry.space_group_name_H-M   'P 1'
#
loop_
_entity.id
_entity.type
_entity.pdbx_description
1 polymer ?
#
loop_
_entity_poly.entity_id
_entity_poly.type
_entity_poly.pdbx_seq_one_letter_code
_entity_poly.pdbx_strand_id
1 'polypeptide(L)'
;MNCSKFKGLISSRYLSAILIALLFLAWPAGSSAQTEIIVYDGYTGINSISNLNDTARIVGLLSESPAERAGVRLRDQIISINDSAIAGRGLSLREVKELLLGATEEPVQLQIKRKGESSLLKFSFQRDPYLHQIEAYEFEYLVDSLEQWDIHDILSGTLDSLFKNPLPSKFTIFSVEKGSHAAELGIRPGDQVVSLMEMMDRDALFYVGSGPMSAVNSDTSFTLLRGDSLLYFNESPSVNEGLEGVTSQFGQDFSYACAWLKIRTVNRISENRSYLLNLPYMAGTDSMNLYELTPSGAIIEKRSGVLIPVDERDFVYKNWHVVSLPLVRDSVQTFYLRWKAETSVEGPLMHVIAEDTIVRHDRTERMVLFALLGMMIIISVFFLILFFAIQGRQYIYFALYILFFAAFLFVSEGYLGEFLWKAKVFQSVLVSSAQAFILSLLTACFLLFGISYLELRKHLPGWYWTVIVLLSLIGVRVVALLLSSIFSFVIGGWFEDIVLIVWALAVAIIPLFLLVFPAIFRIQKGFKPAWYFLIANAVLIPLTIITISSSEFSLTAHTLNTSVLVRILEVSGVYVAAVLQILIFSIGIAEKMRLDEQEHKRTQKRIIDQLKENEKLKDKVNRELEQKVQERTSEIREQKEEIEAQRDEIEAQRDLVFTQKKEITDSIGYAQRIQAAILPHKSYLDEVIPEYFVLFKPRDIVSGDFYWIKEVDSSVVIVAADCTGHGVPGAFMSMLGITLLAEQLGKERIDKPGAILGQLRVKVKQMLVQEGSIQEQKDGMDMAIAIIDKEKRELQFAGAYNPLYLVRNKELVSGKEIGTEEAVEGDHAFLFELKGDKQPIGIHWEEKKFSNQVVPLKEGDAVYVFS
;
A
#
# COMPACT_ATOMS: atom_id res chain seq x y z
N MET A 1 17.51 14.69 -18.78
CA MET A 1 18.29 15.93 -18.66
C MET A 1 17.38 17.10 -18.34
N ASN A 2 17.84 17.95 -17.40
CA ASN A 2 17.30 19.24 -16.95
C ASN A 2 16.00 19.30 -16.11
N CYS A 3 16.19 19.07 -14.81
CA CYS A 3 15.26 19.36 -13.72
C CYS A 3 15.42 20.79 -13.12
N SER A 4 16.07 21.72 -13.83
CA SER A 4 16.47 23.03 -13.28
C SER A 4 15.66 24.26 -13.73
N LYS A 5 14.68 24.12 -14.64
CA LYS A 5 13.90 25.27 -15.15
C LYS A 5 12.53 25.52 -14.48
N PHE A 6 12.12 24.72 -13.49
CA PHE A 6 10.78 24.82 -12.90
C PHE A 6 10.70 25.50 -11.51
N LYS A 7 11.79 26.10 -11.03
CA LYS A 7 11.79 26.86 -9.75
C LYS A 7 11.24 28.29 -9.84
N GLY A 8 10.75 28.73 -11.00
CA GLY A 8 10.41 30.14 -11.25
C GLY A 8 8.94 30.54 -11.18
N LEU A 9 7.96 29.61 -11.03
CA LEU A 9 6.53 29.96 -11.21
C LEU A 9 5.62 29.72 -10.01
N ILE A 10 6.14 29.30 -8.85
CA ILE A 10 5.32 29.06 -7.66
C ILE A 10 6.00 29.74 -6.48
N SER A 11 5.71 31.03 -6.27
CA SER A 11 5.90 31.63 -4.96
C SER A 11 4.69 31.27 -4.10
N SER A 12 4.94 30.80 -2.87
CA SER A 12 3.88 30.48 -1.89
C SER A 12 2.91 31.64 -1.65
N ARG A 13 3.32 32.86 -2.00
CA ARG A 13 2.54 34.09 -1.92
C ARG A 13 1.26 34.09 -2.76
N TYR A 14 1.24 33.44 -3.92
CA TYR A 14 0.03 33.39 -4.76
C TYR A 14 -1.00 32.38 -4.24
N LEU A 15 -0.54 31.25 -3.70
CA LEU A 15 -1.44 30.27 -3.08
C LEU A 15 -2.06 30.84 -1.80
N SER A 16 -1.27 31.54 -0.98
CA SER A 16 -1.77 32.24 0.21
C SER A 16 -2.69 33.40 -0.15
N ALA A 17 -2.43 34.15 -1.23
CA ALA A 17 -3.28 35.26 -1.65
C ALA A 17 -4.66 34.78 -2.15
N ILE A 18 -4.72 33.63 -2.84
CA ILE A 18 -5.98 33.00 -3.27
C ILE A 18 -6.74 32.45 -2.05
N LEU A 19 -6.05 31.83 -1.09
CA LEU A 19 -6.65 31.38 0.18
C LEU A 19 -7.19 32.54 1.03
N ILE A 20 -6.49 33.67 1.07
CA ILE A 20 -6.92 34.89 1.78
C ILE A 20 -8.09 35.54 1.06
N ALA A 21 -8.08 35.60 -0.28
CA ALA A 21 -9.22 36.12 -1.06
C ALA A 21 -10.49 35.26 -0.91
N LEU A 22 -10.34 33.94 -0.78
CA LEU A 22 -11.44 33.00 -0.50
C LEU A 22 -11.96 33.13 0.94
N LEU A 23 -11.10 33.43 1.92
CA LEU A 23 -11.50 33.75 3.30
C LEU A 23 -12.32 35.06 3.37
N PHE A 24 -12.03 36.05 2.53
CA PHE A 24 -12.80 37.30 2.45
C PHE A 24 -14.14 37.15 1.73
N LEU A 25 -14.27 36.23 0.78
CA LEU A 25 -15.53 35.96 0.08
C LEU A 25 -16.53 35.12 0.89
N ALA A 26 -16.07 34.46 1.96
CA ALA A 26 -16.88 33.61 2.83
C ALA A 26 -17.28 34.28 4.16
N TRP A 27 -17.04 35.58 4.31
CA TRP A 27 -17.48 36.31 5.50
C TRP A 27 -18.99 36.55 5.40
N PRO A 28 -19.83 35.99 6.30
CA PRO A 28 -21.23 36.39 6.36
C PRO A 28 -21.23 37.85 6.79
N ALA A 29 -21.74 38.74 5.95
CA ALA A 29 -22.12 40.07 6.42
C ALA A 29 -23.19 39.83 7.48
N GLY A 30 -22.86 40.04 8.76
CA GLY A 30 -23.80 39.90 9.86
C GLY A 30 -25.00 40.79 9.58
N SER A 31 -26.12 40.18 9.20
CA SER A 31 -27.41 40.83 9.16
C SER A 31 -27.85 40.99 10.62
N SER A 32 -27.84 42.22 11.11
CA SER A 32 -28.54 42.54 12.35
C SER A 32 -30.04 42.36 12.06
N ALA A 33 -30.59 41.22 12.46
CA ALA A 33 -32.01 40.96 12.36
C ALA A 33 -32.75 41.88 13.33
N GLN A 34 -33.18 43.05 12.86
CA GLN A 34 -34.34 43.70 13.47
C GLN A 34 -35.53 42.76 13.30
N THR A 35 -36.33 42.60 14.35
CA THR A 35 -37.59 41.85 14.33
C THR A 35 -38.62 42.58 13.45
N GLU A 36 -38.40 42.62 12.14
CA GLU A 36 -39.40 43.06 11.16
C GLU A 36 -40.28 41.85 10.84
N ILE A 37 -41.46 41.78 11.46
CA ILE A 37 -42.56 41.07 10.81
C ILE A 37 -42.89 41.91 9.57
N ILE A 38 -42.53 41.44 8.39
CA ILE A 38 -42.81 42.20 7.17
C ILE A 38 -44.30 42.07 6.86
N VAL A 39 -45.03 43.12 7.22
CA VAL A 39 -46.48 43.24 7.10
C VAL A 39 -46.78 43.83 5.71
N TYR A 40 -47.13 43.02 4.71
CA TYR A 40 -47.49 43.48 3.35
C TYR A 40 -48.99 43.75 3.15
N ASP A 41 -49.50 44.97 3.39
CA ASP A 41 -50.82 45.39 2.89
C ASP A 41 -50.72 45.93 1.47
N GLY A 42 -51.80 45.80 0.71
CA GLY A 42 -52.04 46.62 -0.49
C GLY A 42 -50.87 46.72 -1.47
N TYR A 43 -50.32 45.57 -1.88
CA TYR A 43 -49.04 45.54 -2.59
C TYR A 43 -49.11 46.19 -3.97
N THR A 44 -48.53 47.38 -4.07
CA THR A 44 -48.39 48.13 -5.33
C THR A 44 -47.25 47.58 -6.20
N GLY A 45 -46.27 46.89 -5.61
CA GLY A 45 -45.03 46.52 -6.29
C GLY A 45 -43.86 47.48 -6.09
N ILE A 46 -44.02 48.49 -5.23
CA ILE A 46 -42.96 49.44 -4.86
C ILE A 46 -42.47 49.07 -3.46
N ASN A 47 -41.33 48.40 -3.37
CA ASN A 47 -40.80 47.79 -2.15
C ASN A 47 -40.05 48.79 -1.26
N SER A 48 -39.21 49.63 -1.87
CA SER A 48 -38.41 50.60 -1.13
C SER A 48 -38.40 51.96 -1.81
N ILE A 49 -38.55 52.99 -0.99
CA ILE A 49 -38.59 54.40 -1.38
C ILE A 49 -37.56 55.12 -0.52
N SER A 50 -36.77 55.98 -1.14
CA SER A 50 -35.89 56.92 -0.43
C SER A 50 -36.44 58.32 -0.59
N ASN A 51 -36.53 59.09 0.50
CA ASN A 51 -36.80 60.52 0.39
C ASN A 51 -35.48 61.26 0.12
N LEU A 52 -35.36 61.88 -1.06
CA LEU A 52 -34.15 62.59 -1.49
C LEU A 52 -34.56 63.97 -1.99
N ASN A 53 -34.14 65.02 -1.28
CA ASN A 53 -34.53 66.42 -1.54
C ASN A 53 -36.05 66.62 -1.54
N ASP A 54 -36.72 66.12 -0.50
CA ASP A 54 -38.17 66.27 -0.29
C ASP A 54 -39.03 65.74 -1.45
N THR A 55 -38.56 64.65 -2.06
CA THR A 55 -39.24 63.93 -3.13
C THR A 55 -38.99 62.44 -2.95
N ALA A 56 -40.06 61.66 -2.90
CA ALA A 56 -40.00 60.21 -2.84
C ALA A 56 -39.42 59.64 -4.15
N ARG A 57 -38.34 58.87 -4.07
CA ARG A 57 -37.73 58.17 -5.20
C ARG A 57 -37.82 56.67 -5.01
N ILE A 58 -38.20 55.96 -6.06
CA ILE A 58 -38.28 54.50 -6.04
C ILE A 58 -36.87 53.91 -6.08
N VAL A 59 -36.50 53.16 -5.05
CA VAL A 59 -35.19 52.49 -4.92
C VAL A 59 -35.32 50.97 -5.04
N GLY A 60 -36.52 50.44 -4.79
CA GLY A 60 -36.86 49.05 -4.95
C GLY A 60 -38.23 48.92 -5.61
N LEU A 61 -38.25 48.32 -6.79
CA LEU A 61 -39.44 48.00 -7.57
C LEU A 61 -39.38 46.51 -7.88
N LEU A 62 -40.47 45.77 -7.65
CA LEU A 62 -40.44 44.32 -7.86
C LEU A 62 -40.85 43.96 -9.28
N SER A 63 -40.21 42.91 -9.78
CA SER A 63 -40.50 42.38 -11.10
C SER A 63 -41.90 41.74 -11.17
N GLU A 64 -42.57 41.90 -12.31
CA GLU A 64 -43.95 41.45 -12.60
C GLU A 64 -45.05 42.07 -11.71
N SER A 65 -44.68 43.00 -10.83
CA SER A 65 -45.62 43.67 -9.95
C SER A 65 -46.61 44.58 -10.69
N PRO A 66 -47.76 44.93 -10.10
CA PRO A 66 -48.71 45.83 -10.74
C PRO A 66 -48.10 47.17 -11.18
N ALA A 67 -47.21 47.76 -10.37
CA ALA A 67 -46.48 48.98 -10.71
C ALA A 67 -45.49 48.78 -11.88
N GLU A 68 -44.72 47.69 -11.92
CA GLU A 68 -43.79 47.43 -13.03
C GLU A 68 -44.55 47.12 -14.33
N ARG A 69 -45.62 46.33 -14.27
CA ARG A 69 -46.53 46.06 -15.41
C ARG A 69 -47.18 47.33 -15.94
N ALA A 70 -47.48 48.28 -15.06
CA ALA A 70 -47.95 49.60 -15.46
C ALA A 70 -46.86 50.44 -16.14
N GLY A 71 -45.57 50.16 -15.91
CA GLY A 71 -44.43 50.83 -16.55
C GLY A 71 -43.61 51.74 -15.63
N VAL A 72 -43.82 51.64 -14.31
CA VAL A 72 -42.97 52.28 -13.29
C VAL A 72 -41.58 51.65 -13.32
N ARG A 73 -40.52 52.41 -13.00
CA ARG A 73 -39.12 51.97 -13.02
C ARG A 73 -38.35 52.43 -11.79
N LEU A 74 -37.25 51.75 -11.50
CA LEU A 74 -36.28 52.20 -10.49
C LEU A 74 -35.78 53.62 -10.80
N ARG A 75 -35.59 54.41 -9.74
CA ARG A 75 -35.17 55.82 -9.75
C ARG A 75 -36.21 56.83 -10.23
N ASP A 76 -37.41 56.38 -10.58
CA ASP A 76 -38.53 57.28 -10.84
C ASP A 76 -38.86 58.09 -9.57
N GLN A 77 -39.14 59.39 -9.74
CA GLN A 77 -39.52 60.29 -8.66
C GLN A 77 -41.04 60.40 -8.59
N ILE A 78 -41.64 60.07 -7.45
CA ILE A 78 -43.08 60.16 -7.24
C ILE A 78 -43.43 61.61 -6.90
N ILE A 79 -44.22 62.24 -7.76
CA ILE A 79 -44.66 63.62 -7.63
C ILE A 79 -46.02 63.69 -6.94
N SER A 80 -46.94 62.77 -7.26
CA SER A 80 -48.23 62.64 -6.58
C SER A 80 -48.77 61.20 -6.57
N ILE A 81 -49.61 60.89 -5.58
CA ILE A 81 -50.41 59.65 -5.46
C ILE A 81 -51.88 60.04 -5.27
N ASN A 82 -52.81 59.48 -6.05
CA ASN A 82 -54.26 59.64 -5.88
C ASN A 82 -54.68 61.10 -5.59
N ASP A 83 -54.19 62.04 -6.43
CA ASP A 83 -54.39 63.49 -6.35
C ASP A 83 -53.70 64.24 -5.19
N SER A 84 -52.97 63.54 -4.31
CA SER A 84 -52.14 64.14 -3.26
C SER A 84 -50.70 64.36 -3.75
N ALA A 85 -50.26 65.62 -3.79
CA ALA A 85 -48.88 65.97 -4.11
C ALA A 85 -47.92 65.58 -2.96
N ILE A 86 -46.79 64.96 -3.30
CA ILE A 86 -45.79 64.46 -2.35
C ILE A 86 -44.53 65.32 -2.39
N ALA A 87 -44.09 65.70 -3.59
CA ALA A 87 -42.88 66.48 -3.78
C ALA A 87 -43.06 67.90 -3.19
N GLY A 88 -42.16 68.32 -2.30
CA GLY A 88 -42.14 69.67 -1.72
C GLY A 88 -43.08 69.89 -0.53
N ARG A 89 -43.57 68.82 0.11
CA ARG A 89 -44.49 68.90 1.28
C ARG A 89 -43.88 68.45 2.61
N GLY A 90 -42.62 68.02 2.66
CA GLY A 90 -41.98 67.56 3.90
C GLY A 90 -42.55 66.26 4.47
N LEU A 91 -43.23 65.44 3.66
CA LEU A 91 -43.86 64.20 4.12
C LEU A 91 -42.82 63.17 4.58
N SER A 92 -43.08 62.53 5.71
CA SER A 92 -42.30 61.41 6.21
C SER A 92 -42.45 60.18 5.30
N LEU A 93 -41.45 59.28 5.35
CA LEU A 93 -41.51 58.03 4.58
C LEU A 93 -42.73 57.18 4.93
N ARG A 94 -43.19 57.27 6.18
CA ARG A 94 -44.38 56.57 6.69
C ARG A 94 -45.65 57.09 6.01
N GLU A 95 -45.84 58.40 5.96
CA GLU A 95 -47.03 59.02 5.32
C GLU A 95 -47.08 58.74 3.81
N VAL A 96 -45.92 58.72 3.13
CA VAL A 96 -45.84 58.34 1.70
C VAL A 96 -46.22 56.88 1.49
N LYS A 97 -45.82 55.97 2.39
CA LYS A 97 -46.22 54.56 2.35
C LYS A 97 -47.73 54.43 2.60
N GLU A 98 -48.29 55.12 3.58
CA GLU A 98 -49.74 55.10 3.87
C GLU A 98 -50.58 55.56 2.68
N LEU A 99 -50.13 56.59 1.93
CA LEU A 99 -50.79 57.04 0.69
C LEU A 99 -50.73 56.00 -0.44
N LEU A 100 -49.64 55.23 -0.55
CA LEU A 100 -49.54 54.12 -1.51
C LEU A 100 -50.46 52.96 -1.10
N LEU A 101 -50.65 52.75 0.20
CA LEU A 101 -51.47 51.66 0.76
C LEU A 101 -52.97 51.93 0.54
N GLY A 102 -53.50 53.12 0.90
CA GLY A 102 -54.87 53.58 0.58
C GLY A 102 -56.01 52.56 0.84
N ALA A 103 -57.22 52.83 0.31
CA ALA A 103 -58.34 51.86 0.37
C ALA A 103 -58.16 50.75 -0.68
N THR A 104 -58.35 49.49 -0.27
CA THR A 104 -57.94 48.27 -1.00
C THR A 104 -58.59 48.08 -2.38
N GLU A 105 -59.77 48.66 -2.63
CA GLU A 105 -60.56 48.46 -3.85
C GLU A 105 -60.34 49.53 -4.96
N GLU A 106 -59.70 50.65 -4.65
CA GLU A 106 -59.50 51.74 -5.64
C GLU A 106 -58.12 51.66 -6.34
N PRO A 107 -58.03 51.93 -7.66
CA PRO A 107 -56.75 51.88 -8.38
C PRO A 107 -55.80 52.99 -7.92
N VAL A 108 -54.51 52.67 -7.80
CA VAL A 108 -53.46 53.63 -7.44
C VAL A 108 -53.05 54.43 -8.66
N GLN A 109 -53.19 55.74 -8.60
CA GLN A 109 -52.75 56.68 -9.63
C GLN A 109 -51.46 57.38 -9.18
N LEU A 110 -50.36 57.12 -9.88
CA LEU A 110 -49.07 57.75 -9.67
C LEU A 110 -48.78 58.77 -10.77
N GLN A 111 -48.30 59.95 -10.39
CA GLN A 111 -47.58 60.82 -11.31
C GLN A 111 -46.11 60.79 -10.97
N ILE A 112 -45.28 60.42 -11.95
CA ILE A 112 -43.84 60.31 -11.75
C ILE A 112 -43.06 61.22 -12.70
N LYS A 113 -41.89 61.64 -12.23
CA LYS A 113 -40.88 62.33 -13.03
C LYS A 113 -39.72 61.38 -13.28
N ARG A 114 -39.51 61.03 -14.55
CA ARG A 114 -38.41 60.17 -15.00
C ARG A 114 -37.25 61.00 -15.52
N LYS A 115 -36.02 60.65 -15.12
CA LYS A 115 -34.83 61.35 -15.59
C LYS A 115 -34.68 61.19 -17.12
N GLY A 116 -34.70 62.31 -17.83
CA GLY A 116 -34.59 62.35 -19.30
C GLY A 116 -35.93 62.57 -20.03
N GLU A 117 -37.06 62.50 -19.33
CA GLU A 117 -38.38 62.83 -19.87
C GLU A 117 -38.79 64.25 -19.47
N SER A 118 -39.34 65.02 -20.41
CA SER A 118 -39.75 66.40 -20.19
C SER A 118 -41.16 66.53 -19.60
N SER A 119 -41.99 65.48 -19.69
CA SER A 119 -43.36 65.45 -19.19
C SER A 119 -43.53 64.51 -18.00
N LEU A 120 -44.53 64.79 -17.15
CA LEU A 120 -44.91 63.90 -16.05
C LEU A 120 -45.65 62.68 -16.62
N LEU A 121 -45.20 61.50 -16.24
CA LEU A 121 -45.82 60.24 -16.67
C LEU A 121 -46.86 59.82 -15.63
N LYS A 122 -48.03 59.38 -16.10
CA LYS A 122 -49.13 58.91 -15.24
C LYS A 122 -49.27 57.40 -15.36
N PHE A 123 -49.30 56.72 -14.21
CA PHE A 123 -49.48 55.28 -14.12
C PHE A 123 -50.70 54.98 -13.25
N SER A 124 -51.53 54.06 -13.70
CA SER A 124 -52.69 53.58 -12.94
C SER A 124 -52.65 52.06 -12.92
N PHE A 125 -52.74 51.47 -11.73
CA PHE A 125 -52.75 50.02 -11.55
C PHE A 125 -53.57 49.63 -10.33
N GLN A 126 -54.20 48.44 -10.42
CA GLN A 126 -54.84 47.83 -9.27
C GLN A 126 -53.81 47.12 -8.39
N ARG A 127 -54.01 47.18 -7.08
CA ARG A 127 -53.19 46.45 -6.09
C ARG A 127 -53.41 44.95 -6.26
N ASP A 128 -52.36 44.16 -6.04
CA ASP A 128 -52.46 42.70 -6.13
C ASP A 128 -53.12 42.15 -4.84
N PRO A 129 -54.29 41.48 -4.92
CA PRO A 129 -54.97 40.97 -3.75
C PRO A 129 -54.32 39.70 -3.17
N TYR A 130 -53.32 39.10 -3.85
CA TYR A 130 -52.76 37.78 -3.50
C TYR A 130 -51.48 37.84 -2.63
N LEU A 131 -50.99 39.03 -2.26
CA LEU A 131 -49.95 39.19 -1.23
C LEU A 131 -50.61 39.69 0.07
N HIS A 132 -50.73 38.82 1.06
CA HIS A 132 -51.61 39.06 2.22
C HIS A 132 -50.84 39.56 3.45
N GLN A 133 -51.35 40.63 4.06
CA GLN A 133 -50.90 41.17 5.33
C GLN A 133 -51.59 40.47 6.50
N ILE A 134 -50.84 40.17 7.56
CA ILE A 134 -51.41 40.04 8.91
C ILE A 134 -51.05 41.33 9.63
N GLU A 135 -51.96 42.27 9.78
CA GLU A 135 -51.71 43.44 10.62
C GLU A 135 -51.61 43.00 12.09
N ALA A 136 -50.39 43.05 12.62
CA ALA A 136 -50.12 42.96 14.04
C ALA A 136 -50.04 44.38 14.60
N TYR A 137 -50.87 44.69 15.61
CA TYR A 137 -51.06 46.06 16.10
C TYR A 137 -50.21 46.38 17.33
N GLU A 138 -49.84 45.36 18.10
CA GLU A 138 -49.13 45.50 19.37
C GLU A 138 -48.15 44.34 19.53
N PHE A 139 -46.88 44.66 19.75
CA PHE A 139 -45.82 43.73 20.12
C PHE A 139 -45.34 44.09 21.53
N GLU A 140 -45.42 43.14 22.45
CA GLU A 140 -44.83 43.27 23.78
C GLU A 140 -43.81 42.12 23.92
N TYR A 141 -42.55 42.47 24.26
CA TYR A 141 -41.42 41.55 24.34
C TYR A 141 -40.93 41.44 25.79
N LEU A 142 -40.70 40.21 26.26
CA LEU A 142 -40.20 39.93 27.61
C LEU A 142 -39.14 38.84 27.53
N VAL A 143 -37.92 39.14 27.99
CA VAL A 143 -36.85 38.15 28.20
C VAL A 143 -36.84 37.77 29.67
N ASP A 144 -36.99 36.49 29.96
CA ASP A 144 -37.01 35.95 31.31
C ASP A 144 -35.92 34.86 31.47
N SER A 145 -35.20 34.92 32.59
CA SER A 145 -34.16 33.97 32.98
C SER A 145 -34.67 32.89 33.96
N LEU A 146 -35.95 32.91 34.32
CA LEU A 146 -36.53 32.02 35.34
C LEU A 146 -37.45 30.96 34.73
N GLU A 147 -36.99 29.70 34.70
CA GLU A 147 -37.78 28.50 34.32
C GLU A 147 -38.94 28.15 35.29
N GLN A 148 -39.17 28.94 36.35
CA GLN A 148 -39.92 28.51 37.55
C GLN A 148 -41.44 28.75 37.55
N TRP A 149 -42.04 29.27 36.49
CA TRP A 149 -43.45 29.69 36.53
C TRP A 149 -44.40 28.69 35.83
N ASP A 150 -45.49 28.31 36.50
CA ASP A 150 -46.55 27.45 35.96
C ASP A 150 -47.43 28.25 34.99
N ILE A 151 -47.51 27.81 33.73
CA ILE A 151 -48.17 28.51 32.61
C ILE A 151 -49.63 28.89 32.91
N HIS A 152 -50.33 28.08 33.71
CA HIS A 152 -51.71 28.39 34.12
C HIS A 152 -51.82 29.58 35.07
N ASP A 153 -50.81 29.84 35.90
CA ASP A 153 -50.75 31.00 36.80
C ASP A 153 -50.29 32.28 36.08
N ILE A 154 -49.66 32.18 34.90
CA ILE A 154 -49.18 33.33 34.12
C ILE A 154 -50.29 33.89 33.20
N LEU A 155 -51.09 33.02 32.58
CA LEU A 155 -52.12 33.42 31.61
C LEU A 155 -53.46 33.87 32.24
N SER A 156 -53.64 33.68 33.55
CA SER A 156 -54.89 34.02 34.28
C SER A 156 -55.02 35.49 34.73
N GLY A 157 -54.22 36.42 34.18
CA GLY A 157 -54.33 37.86 34.43
C GLY A 157 -53.00 38.59 34.76
N THR A 158 -51.93 37.83 34.97
CA THR A 158 -50.58 38.30 35.37
C THR A 158 -49.71 38.68 34.18
N LEU A 159 -49.79 38.01 33.02
CA LEU A 159 -49.00 38.32 31.81
C LEU A 159 -49.29 39.73 31.24
N ASP A 160 -50.56 40.11 31.15
CA ASP A 160 -50.96 41.47 30.75
C ASP A 160 -50.48 42.54 31.74
N SER A 161 -50.27 42.18 33.02
CA SER A 161 -49.71 43.08 34.04
C SER A 161 -48.17 43.17 33.98
N LEU A 162 -47.50 42.09 33.58
CA LEU A 162 -46.05 42.01 33.36
C LEU A 162 -45.61 42.82 32.14
N PHE A 163 -46.37 42.76 31.04
CA PHE A 163 -46.10 43.60 29.86
C PHE A 163 -46.46 45.07 30.06
N LYS A 164 -47.43 45.39 30.95
CA LYS A 164 -47.79 46.79 31.30
C LYS A 164 -46.79 47.47 32.25
N ASN A 165 -45.97 46.71 32.99
CA ASN A 165 -44.97 47.23 33.93
C ASN A 165 -43.69 46.38 33.84
N PRO A 166 -42.79 46.64 32.87
CA PRO A 166 -41.46 46.04 32.89
C PRO A 166 -40.77 46.51 34.17
N LEU A 167 -40.33 45.60 35.04
CA LEU A 167 -39.68 45.93 36.32
C LEU A 167 -38.50 46.89 36.07
N PRO A 168 -38.53 48.15 36.56
CA PRO A 168 -37.46 49.10 36.27
C PRO A 168 -36.23 48.76 37.12
N SER A 169 -35.14 48.36 36.48
CA SER A 169 -33.80 48.47 37.07
C SER A 169 -33.49 49.96 37.27
N LYS A 170 -33.36 50.40 38.54
CA LYS A 170 -33.02 51.78 38.92
C LYS A 170 -31.52 51.88 39.17
N PHE A 171 -30.81 52.72 38.42
CA PHE A 171 -29.37 52.95 38.62
C PHE A 171 -29.15 54.33 39.23
N THR A 172 -28.27 54.47 40.23
CA THR A 172 -27.96 55.77 40.85
C THR A 172 -26.60 56.29 40.38
N ILE A 173 -26.56 57.50 39.84
CA ILE A 173 -25.32 58.13 39.35
C ILE A 173 -24.49 58.56 40.56
N PHE A 174 -23.28 58.03 40.69
CA PHE A 174 -22.44 58.27 41.88
C PHE A 174 -21.52 59.48 41.75
N SER A 175 -21.02 59.76 40.54
CA SER A 175 -20.17 60.93 40.27
C SER A 175 -20.26 61.37 38.81
N VAL A 176 -20.08 62.67 38.56
CA VAL A 176 -20.08 63.27 37.21
C VAL A 176 -18.81 64.12 37.08
N GLU A 177 -17.99 63.84 36.07
CA GLU A 177 -16.74 64.58 35.82
C GLU A 177 -17.03 66.01 35.36
N LYS A 178 -16.35 66.99 35.99
CA LYS A 178 -16.51 68.42 35.68
C LYS A 178 -15.99 68.72 34.27
N GLY A 179 -16.87 69.22 33.39
CA GLY A 179 -16.55 69.54 32.00
C GLY A 179 -16.89 68.44 30.99
N SER A 180 -17.51 67.34 31.43
CA SER A 180 -18.06 66.32 30.53
C SER A 180 -19.39 66.77 29.89
N HIS A 181 -19.73 66.20 28.72
CA HIS A 181 -21.02 66.45 28.04
C HIS A 181 -22.22 66.16 28.95
N ALA A 182 -22.10 65.16 29.84
CA ALA A 182 -23.11 64.86 30.87
C ALA A 182 -23.26 65.96 31.93
N ALA A 183 -22.18 66.64 32.32
CA ALA A 183 -22.24 67.81 33.20
C ALA A 183 -22.87 69.02 32.51
N GLU A 184 -22.66 69.19 31.21
CA GLU A 184 -23.28 70.24 30.38
C GLU A 184 -24.77 70.00 30.17
N LEU A 185 -25.20 68.74 30.05
CA LEU A 185 -26.61 68.31 30.04
C LEU A 185 -27.29 68.40 31.42
N GLY A 186 -26.57 68.81 32.47
CA GLY A 186 -27.12 69.09 33.79
C GLY A 186 -27.39 67.86 34.67
N ILE A 187 -26.74 66.73 34.36
CA ILE A 187 -26.80 65.48 35.14
C ILE A 187 -25.98 65.64 36.43
N ARG A 188 -26.49 65.16 37.57
CA ARG A 188 -25.87 65.33 38.90
C ARG A 188 -25.65 64.00 39.62
N PRO A 189 -24.62 63.92 40.48
CA PRO A 189 -24.51 62.82 41.44
C PRO A 189 -25.78 62.71 42.29
N GLY A 190 -26.38 61.51 42.35
CA GLY A 190 -27.64 61.21 43.03
C GLY A 190 -28.86 61.06 42.13
N ASP A 191 -28.77 61.43 40.84
CA ASP A 191 -29.86 61.19 39.87
C ASP A 191 -30.00 59.69 39.57
N GLN A 192 -31.23 59.21 39.37
CA GLN A 192 -31.51 57.81 39.04
C GLN A 192 -31.83 57.63 37.55
N VAL A 193 -31.08 56.80 36.83
CA VAL A 193 -31.40 56.46 35.43
C VAL A 193 -32.48 55.39 35.42
N VAL A 194 -33.57 55.68 34.72
CA VAL A 194 -34.71 54.79 34.47
C VAL A 194 -34.76 54.59 32.95
N SER A 195 -33.97 53.64 32.45
CA SER A 195 -33.91 53.34 31.02
C SER A 195 -34.89 52.23 30.63
N LEU A 196 -35.51 52.39 29.46
CA LEU A 196 -36.26 51.37 28.72
C LEU A 196 -35.29 50.71 27.71
N MET A 197 -34.30 49.95 28.20
CA MET A 197 -33.68 48.81 27.51
C MET A 197 -32.46 48.31 28.27
N GLU A 198 -32.35 46.98 28.24
CA GLU A 198 -31.26 46.10 28.67
C GLU A 198 -30.88 46.08 30.16
N MET A 199 -31.00 44.87 30.69
CA MET A 199 -30.55 44.45 32.01
C MET A 199 -29.04 44.63 32.12
N MET A 200 -28.60 45.68 32.81
CA MET A 200 -27.30 45.73 33.44
C MET A 200 -27.42 45.36 34.93
N ASP A 201 -26.39 44.68 35.43
CA ASP A 201 -26.32 44.04 36.74
C ASP A 201 -26.76 44.95 37.92
N ARG A 202 -27.40 44.35 38.94
CA ARG A 202 -28.05 45.09 40.05
C ARG A 202 -27.09 45.85 40.97
N ASP A 203 -25.78 45.58 40.89
CA ASP A 203 -24.77 46.14 41.79
C ASP A 203 -23.68 46.98 41.08
N ALA A 204 -23.88 47.38 39.82
CA ALA A 204 -22.86 48.12 39.06
C ALA A 204 -22.81 49.62 39.42
N LEU A 205 -21.63 50.08 39.87
CA LEU A 205 -21.31 51.50 40.09
C LEU A 205 -20.94 52.18 38.76
N PHE A 206 -21.64 53.26 38.41
CA PHE A 206 -21.34 54.06 37.21
C PHE A 206 -20.50 55.30 37.48
N TYR A 207 -19.46 55.50 36.66
CA TYR A 207 -18.63 56.70 36.58
C TYR A 207 -18.78 57.33 35.20
N VAL A 208 -19.13 58.62 35.13
CA VAL A 208 -19.27 59.36 33.87
C VAL A 208 -18.08 60.30 33.70
N GLY A 209 -17.21 60.02 32.73
CA GLY A 209 -15.98 60.78 32.45
C GLY A 209 -15.53 60.69 30.99
N SER A 210 -14.47 61.42 30.62
CA SER A 210 -14.00 61.55 29.22
C SER A 210 -12.82 60.62 28.87
N GLY A 211 -12.96 59.30 29.12
CA GLY A 211 -11.93 58.29 28.85
C GLY A 211 -12.40 57.17 27.90
N PRO A 212 -11.49 56.43 27.25
CA PRO A 212 -11.82 55.42 26.23
C PRO A 212 -12.52 54.14 26.74
N MET A 213 -12.91 54.09 28.03
CA MET A 213 -13.66 52.99 28.65
C MET A 213 -15.02 53.44 29.24
N SER A 214 -15.55 54.59 28.85
CA SER A 214 -16.91 55.00 29.18
C SER A 214 -17.75 55.06 27.91
N ALA A 215 -18.30 53.91 27.50
CA ALA A 215 -19.20 53.83 26.36
C ALA A 215 -20.65 54.02 26.82
N VAL A 216 -21.09 55.28 26.88
CA VAL A 216 -22.48 55.61 26.54
C VAL A 216 -22.38 56.23 25.15
N ASN A 217 -22.71 55.44 24.12
CA ASN A 217 -22.84 55.98 22.78
C ASN A 217 -23.99 57.01 22.78
N SER A 218 -23.72 58.17 22.20
CA SER A 218 -24.56 59.38 22.18
C SER A 218 -25.88 59.26 21.40
N ASP A 219 -26.38 58.05 21.15
CA ASP A 219 -27.59 57.78 20.34
C ASP A 219 -28.77 57.20 21.13
N THR A 220 -28.74 57.25 22.46
CA THR A 220 -29.84 56.71 23.29
C THR A 220 -30.56 57.81 24.07
N SER A 221 -31.87 57.90 23.88
CA SER A 221 -32.76 58.70 24.73
C SER A 221 -32.98 57.96 26.04
N PHE A 222 -32.80 58.63 27.18
CA PHE A 222 -32.99 58.04 28.50
C PHE A 222 -33.74 58.98 29.43
N THR A 223 -34.37 58.41 30.47
CA THR A 223 -35.14 59.15 31.46
C THR A 223 -34.42 59.13 32.81
N LEU A 224 -34.23 60.31 33.41
CA LEU A 224 -33.67 60.46 34.75
C LEU A 224 -34.79 60.75 35.76
N LEU A 225 -34.77 60.06 36.89
CA LEU A 225 -35.60 60.32 38.07
C LEU A 225 -34.76 61.10 39.09
N ARG A 226 -35.17 62.34 39.38
CA ARG A 226 -34.54 63.22 40.37
C ARG A 226 -35.57 63.58 41.43
N GLY A 227 -35.47 62.94 42.60
CA GLY A 227 -36.57 62.98 43.58
C GLY A 227 -37.81 62.30 43.00
N ASP A 228 -38.93 63.01 42.91
CA ASP A 228 -40.20 62.51 42.33
C ASP A 228 -40.43 62.97 40.88
N SER A 229 -39.46 63.66 40.27
CA SER A 229 -39.59 64.26 38.93
C SER A 229 -38.85 63.45 37.86
N LEU A 230 -39.51 63.17 36.74
CA LEU A 230 -38.91 62.52 35.56
C LEU A 230 -38.42 63.57 34.55
N LEU A 231 -37.17 63.43 34.11
CA LEU A 231 -36.49 64.30 33.15
C LEU A 231 -36.09 63.49 31.92
N TYR A 232 -36.57 63.87 30.74
CA TYR A 232 -36.34 63.17 29.48
C TYR A 232 -35.29 63.90 28.63
N PHE A 233 -34.28 63.16 28.15
CA PHE A 233 -33.20 63.70 27.31
C PHE A 233 -33.25 63.08 25.91
N ASN A 234 -33.27 63.94 24.88
CA ASN A 234 -33.36 63.53 23.48
C ASN A 234 -32.42 64.41 22.64
N GLU A 235 -31.36 63.83 22.07
CA GLU A 235 -30.53 64.52 21.06
C GLU A 235 -31.01 64.13 19.65
N SER A 236 -31.02 65.10 18.73
CA SER A 236 -31.45 64.90 17.33
C SER A 236 -30.26 64.52 16.45
N PRO A 237 -30.37 63.55 15.52
CA PRO A 237 -29.24 62.99 14.81
C PRO A 237 -28.72 63.94 13.72
N SER A 238 -27.44 64.31 13.79
CA SER A 238 -26.73 64.96 12.68
C SER A 238 -25.99 63.93 11.82
N VAL A 239 -26.50 63.79 10.59
CA VAL A 239 -25.88 63.39 9.31
C VAL A 239 -24.42 62.89 9.31
N ASN A 240 -24.26 61.68 8.74
CA ASN A 240 -23.06 61.04 8.16
C ASN A 240 -21.98 60.53 9.14
N GLU A 241 -22.00 59.23 9.42
CA GLU A 241 -20.95 58.25 9.10
C GLU A 241 -21.42 56.84 9.52
N GLY A 242 -20.83 55.79 8.95
CA GLY A 242 -21.34 54.42 8.96
C GLY A 242 -21.58 53.83 10.36
N LEU A 243 -22.73 53.18 10.50
CA LEU A 243 -23.13 52.41 11.68
C LEU A 243 -22.26 51.14 11.82
N GLU A 244 -21.27 51.17 12.71
CA GLU A 244 -20.70 49.95 13.31
C GLU A 244 -21.53 49.59 14.54
N GLY A 245 -22.23 48.46 14.47
CA GLY A 245 -23.09 47.97 15.54
C GLY A 245 -22.31 47.53 16.79
N VAL A 246 -22.94 47.74 17.95
CA VAL A 246 -22.50 47.25 19.25
C VAL A 246 -22.36 45.73 19.19
N THR A 247 -21.16 45.21 19.43
CA THR A 247 -20.94 43.80 19.74
C THR A 247 -21.12 43.61 21.24
N SER A 248 -22.04 42.74 21.65
CA SER A 248 -22.17 42.39 23.06
C SER A 248 -20.88 41.65 23.50
N GLN A 249 -20.23 42.16 24.55
CA GLN A 249 -19.20 41.40 25.28
C GLN A 249 -19.88 40.61 26.40
N PHE A 250 -20.72 39.63 26.07
CA PHE A 250 -21.28 38.71 27.06
C PHE A 250 -21.37 37.28 26.51
N GLY A 251 -20.23 36.72 26.13
CA GLY A 251 -20.08 35.27 26.06
C GLY A 251 -19.49 34.77 27.37
N GLN A 252 -20.31 34.34 28.33
CA GLN A 252 -20.03 33.13 29.14
C GLN A 252 -21.02 32.69 30.23
N ASP A 253 -22.07 33.43 30.64
CA ASP A 253 -22.80 33.04 31.88
C ASP A 253 -24.34 32.85 31.82
N PHE A 254 -24.98 32.74 30.65
CA PHE A 254 -26.43 32.47 30.62
C PHE A 254 -26.80 31.26 29.74
N SER A 255 -26.88 30.10 30.39
CA SER A 255 -27.26 28.80 29.79
C SER A 255 -28.77 28.62 29.57
N TYR A 256 -29.63 29.57 29.97
CA TYR A 256 -31.10 29.39 29.94
C TYR A 256 -31.84 30.73 29.79
N ALA A 257 -31.89 31.30 28.58
CA ALA A 257 -32.75 32.44 28.31
C ALA A 257 -34.02 31.97 27.59
N CYS A 258 -35.18 32.40 28.07
CA CYS A 258 -36.48 32.24 27.40
C CYS A 258 -37.00 33.63 27.00
N ALA A 259 -37.59 33.75 25.82
CA ALA A 259 -38.28 34.96 25.41
C ALA A 259 -39.77 34.71 25.15
N TRP A 260 -40.56 35.73 25.46
CA TRP A 260 -41.99 35.80 25.19
C TRP A 260 -42.28 36.96 24.27
N LEU A 261 -43.17 36.70 23.31
CA LEU A 261 -43.71 37.68 22.39
C LEU A 261 -45.23 37.55 22.38
N LYS A 262 -45.91 38.64 22.69
CA LYS A 262 -47.36 38.75 22.51
C LYS A 262 -47.65 39.34 21.12
N ILE A 263 -48.46 38.63 20.35
CA ILE A 263 -48.85 39.01 19.00
C ILE A 263 -50.35 39.22 18.97
N ARG A 264 -50.79 40.46 18.78
CA ARG A 264 -52.21 40.79 18.59
C ARG A 264 -52.49 41.04 17.12
N THR A 265 -53.24 40.14 16.50
CA THR A 265 -53.54 40.15 15.06
C THR A 265 -55.00 40.50 14.79
N VAL A 266 -55.28 41.24 13.73
CA VAL A 266 -56.63 41.39 13.18
C VAL A 266 -56.66 40.81 11.78
N ASN A 267 -57.48 39.77 11.58
CA ASN A 267 -57.66 39.22 10.25
C ASN A 267 -58.67 40.06 9.45
N ARG A 268 -58.17 40.94 8.57
CA ARG A 268 -59.01 41.75 7.67
C ARG A 268 -59.36 41.06 6.34
N ILE A 269 -59.10 39.75 6.20
CA ILE A 269 -59.33 38.98 4.97
C ILE A 269 -60.80 38.54 4.89
N SER A 270 -61.36 38.45 3.68
CA SER A 270 -62.75 38.06 3.41
C SER A 270 -63.10 36.60 3.72
N GLU A 271 -62.14 35.78 4.11
CA GLU A 271 -62.25 34.34 4.35
C GLU A 271 -61.44 33.90 5.57
N ASN A 272 -61.88 32.82 6.22
CA ASN A 272 -61.09 32.15 7.26
C ASN A 272 -59.92 31.41 6.59
N ARG A 273 -58.69 31.66 7.04
CA ARG A 273 -57.49 31.03 6.45
C ARG A 273 -56.46 30.70 7.51
N SER A 274 -55.77 29.58 7.29
CA SER A 274 -54.68 29.12 8.15
C SER A 274 -53.34 29.62 7.61
N TYR A 275 -52.55 30.21 8.49
CA TYR A 275 -51.19 30.66 8.24
C TYR A 275 -50.20 29.82 9.01
N LEU A 276 -48.96 29.77 8.55
CA LEU A 276 -47.86 29.05 9.15
C LEU A 276 -46.82 30.07 9.60
N LEU A 277 -46.58 30.14 10.91
CA LEU A 277 -45.51 30.92 11.51
C LEU A 277 -44.27 30.04 11.62
N ASN A 278 -43.23 30.37 10.87
CA ASN A 278 -41.95 29.68 10.87
C ASN A 278 -40.89 30.52 11.59
N LEU A 279 -40.13 29.86 12.48
CA LEU A 279 -38.90 30.40 13.06
C LEU A 279 -37.72 29.64 12.45
N PRO A 280 -37.02 30.24 11.46
CA PRO A 280 -36.04 29.56 10.62
C PRO A 280 -34.70 29.27 11.31
N TYR A 281 -34.44 29.85 12.49
CA TYR A 281 -33.15 29.77 13.18
C TYR A 281 -33.26 29.10 14.55
N MET A 282 -33.62 27.82 14.57
CA MET A 282 -33.53 27.00 15.78
C MET A 282 -32.43 25.95 15.63
N ALA A 283 -31.52 25.86 16.60
CA ALA A 283 -30.41 24.91 16.62
C ALA A 283 -30.21 24.34 18.03
N GLY A 284 -29.67 23.13 18.16
CA GLY A 284 -29.36 22.58 19.48
C GLY A 284 -30.60 22.25 20.31
N THR A 285 -30.73 22.85 21.50
CA THR A 285 -31.80 22.54 22.48
C THR A 285 -33.05 23.42 22.37
N ASP A 286 -33.20 24.15 21.27
CA ASP A 286 -34.25 25.16 21.09
C ASP A 286 -35.67 24.58 21.02
N SER A 287 -36.61 25.29 21.64
CA SER A 287 -38.03 24.93 21.67
C SER A 287 -38.93 26.16 21.49
N MET A 288 -40.10 25.95 20.89
CA MET A 288 -41.12 26.95 20.64
C MET A 288 -42.50 26.48 21.09
N ASN A 289 -43.22 27.34 21.79
CA ASN A 289 -44.58 27.12 22.21
C ASN A 289 -45.41 28.33 21.82
N LEU A 290 -46.49 28.10 21.09
CA LEU A 290 -47.48 29.11 20.76
C LEU A 290 -48.75 28.81 21.55
N TYR A 291 -49.24 29.80 22.29
CA TYR A 291 -50.48 29.72 23.05
C TYR A 291 -51.54 30.57 22.36
N GLU A 292 -52.65 29.93 21.97
CA GLU A 292 -53.82 30.58 21.40
C GLU A 292 -54.91 30.68 22.49
N LEU A 293 -55.39 31.90 22.74
CA LEU A 293 -56.48 32.15 23.67
C LEU A 293 -57.82 32.09 22.93
N THR A 294 -58.63 31.07 23.19
CA THR A 294 -59.97 30.99 22.57
C THR A 294 -60.94 32.00 23.20
N PRO A 295 -62.00 32.43 22.49
CA PRO A 295 -63.05 33.29 23.05
C PRO A 295 -63.74 32.71 24.30
N SER A 296 -63.63 31.39 24.52
CA SER A 296 -64.15 30.68 25.69
C SER A 296 -63.25 30.73 26.93
N GLY A 297 -62.04 31.29 26.80
CA GLY A 297 -61.01 31.30 27.84
C GLY A 297 -60.13 30.04 27.90
N ALA A 298 -60.40 29.02 27.07
CA ALA A 298 -59.54 27.84 26.95
C ALA A 298 -58.24 28.19 26.20
N ILE A 299 -57.11 27.65 26.67
CA ILE A 299 -55.77 27.86 26.10
C ILE A 299 -55.43 26.65 25.22
N ILE A 300 -55.16 26.89 23.95
CA ILE A 300 -54.65 25.86 23.03
C ILE A 300 -53.14 26.05 22.92
N GLU A 301 -52.38 25.04 23.32
CA GLU A 301 -50.93 25.03 23.20
C GLU A 301 -50.50 24.29 21.93
N LYS A 302 -49.67 24.93 21.12
CA LYS A 302 -49.04 24.39 19.91
C LYS A 302 -47.54 24.39 20.09
N ARG A 303 -46.90 23.24 19.90
CA ARG A 303 -45.46 23.07 20.14
C ARG A 303 -44.70 22.86 18.84
N SER A 304 -43.46 23.31 18.80
CA SER A 304 -42.50 23.03 17.74
C SER A 304 -41.08 23.23 18.29
N GLY A 305 -40.05 22.76 17.60
CA GLY A 305 -38.66 22.93 18.05
C GLY A 305 -37.80 21.68 17.84
N VAL A 306 -36.49 21.78 18.08
CA VAL A 306 -35.52 20.71 17.80
C VAL A 306 -35.67 19.56 18.79
N LEU A 307 -35.92 19.86 20.06
CA LEU A 307 -36.13 18.85 21.12
C LEU A 307 -37.56 18.33 21.21
N ILE A 308 -38.52 18.97 20.56
CA ILE A 308 -39.91 18.51 20.55
C ILE A 308 -40.02 17.30 19.61
N PRO A 309 -40.48 16.13 20.10
CA PRO A 309 -40.75 14.95 19.27
C PRO A 309 -41.63 15.32 18.08
N VAL A 310 -41.35 14.74 16.91
CA VAL A 310 -42.01 15.12 15.64
C VAL A 310 -43.54 14.94 15.70
N ASP A 311 -44.03 13.99 16.49
CA ASP A 311 -45.46 13.72 16.73
C ASP A 311 -46.14 14.71 17.67
N GLU A 312 -45.37 15.43 18.50
CA GLU A 312 -45.86 16.51 19.37
C GLU A 312 -45.81 17.88 18.68
N ARG A 313 -45.23 17.97 17.46
CA ARG A 313 -45.16 19.21 16.69
C ARG A 313 -46.51 19.51 16.04
N ASP A 314 -46.92 20.77 16.09
CA ASP A 314 -48.19 21.24 15.51
C ASP A 314 -48.21 21.10 13.98
N PHE A 315 -47.11 21.43 13.31
CA PHE A 315 -46.97 21.29 11.87
C PHE A 315 -45.59 20.74 11.50
N VAL A 316 -45.55 19.64 10.75
CA VAL A 316 -44.31 18.97 10.32
C VAL A 316 -44.04 19.30 8.86
N TYR A 317 -42.95 20.02 8.61
CA TYR A 317 -42.52 20.37 7.26
C TYR A 317 -41.00 20.47 7.20
N LYS A 318 -40.34 19.50 6.56
CA LYS A 318 -38.87 19.46 6.44
C LYS A 318 -38.19 19.68 7.81
N ASN A 319 -37.19 20.56 7.88
CA ASN A 319 -36.54 21.00 9.13
C ASN A 319 -37.14 22.31 9.68
N TRP A 320 -38.32 22.73 9.21
CA TRP A 320 -38.92 23.98 9.69
C TRP A 320 -39.56 23.79 11.05
N HIS A 321 -39.46 24.84 11.87
CA HIS A 321 -40.09 24.92 13.18
C HIS A 321 -41.32 25.80 13.05
N VAL A 322 -42.41 25.16 12.66
CA VAL A 322 -43.66 25.82 12.26
C VAL A 322 -44.76 25.56 13.26
N VAL A 323 -45.61 26.57 13.46
CA VAL A 323 -46.90 26.47 14.14
C VAL A 323 -47.98 27.11 13.28
N SER A 324 -49.17 26.50 13.28
CA SER A 324 -50.35 26.98 12.58
C SER A 324 -51.04 28.13 13.33
N LEU A 325 -51.43 29.14 12.57
CA LEU A 325 -52.15 30.34 12.99
C LEU A 325 -53.50 30.37 12.25
N PRO A 326 -54.56 29.77 12.79
CA PRO A 326 -55.89 29.86 12.21
C PRO A 326 -56.45 31.26 12.45
N LEU A 327 -56.48 32.06 11.39
CA LEU A 327 -57.00 33.42 11.45
C LEU A 327 -58.48 33.44 11.04
N VAL A 328 -59.34 33.83 11.98
CA VAL A 328 -60.79 33.93 11.76
C VAL A 328 -61.14 35.33 11.26
N ARG A 329 -61.92 35.40 10.19
CA ARG A 329 -62.33 36.65 9.53
C ARG A 329 -62.86 37.69 10.51
N ASP A 330 -62.44 38.94 10.33
CA ASP A 330 -62.89 40.13 11.04
C ASP A 330 -62.79 40.02 12.58
N SER A 331 -61.96 39.08 13.07
CA SER A 331 -61.76 38.83 14.49
C SER A 331 -60.39 39.32 14.95
N VAL A 332 -60.35 39.84 16.19
CA VAL A 332 -59.12 40.16 16.90
C VAL A 332 -58.70 38.93 17.69
N GLN A 333 -57.55 38.36 17.37
CA GLN A 333 -56.98 37.20 18.06
C GLN A 333 -55.64 37.60 18.70
N THR A 334 -55.39 37.08 19.90
CA THR A 334 -54.13 37.29 20.63
C THR A 334 -53.41 35.96 20.77
N PHE A 335 -52.15 35.93 20.35
CA PHE A 335 -51.26 34.79 20.46
C PHE A 335 -50.09 35.14 21.38
N TYR A 336 -49.64 34.17 22.17
CA TYR A 336 -48.41 34.28 22.96
C TYR A 336 -47.40 33.27 22.44
N LEU A 337 -46.29 33.77 21.93
CA LEU A 337 -45.18 32.97 21.45
C LEU A 337 -44.10 32.94 22.51
N ARG A 338 -43.67 31.74 22.90
CA ARG A 338 -42.50 31.52 23.76
C ARG A 338 -41.46 30.76 22.95
N TRP A 339 -40.22 31.20 22.99
CA TRP A 339 -39.09 30.39 22.52
C TRP A 339 -37.96 30.36 23.53
N LYS A 340 -37.21 29.27 23.51
CA LYS A 340 -36.02 29.04 24.32
C LYS A 340 -34.87 28.77 23.37
N ALA A 341 -33.74 29.45 23.59
CA ALA A 341 -32.51 29.22 22.86
C ALA A 341 -31.30 29.04 23.80
N GLU A 342 -30.37 28.15 23.43
CA GLU A 342 -29.21 27.79 24.27
C GLU A 342 -28.05 28.78 24.16
N THR A 343 -27.84 29.36 22.98
CA THR A 343 -26.65 30.16 22.64
C THR A 343 -26.91 31.67 22.67
N SER A 344 -28.00 32.14 22.07
CA SER A 344 -28.46 33.53 22.17
C SER A 344 -29.98 33.62 21.92
N VAL A 345 -30.69 34.36 22.77
CA VAL A 345 -32.10 34.71 22.55
C VAL A 345 -32.13 36.04 21.80
N GLU A 346 -31.78 36.00 20.53
CA GLU A 346 -32.03 37.10 19.60
C GLU A 346 -33.50 37.05 19.13
N GLY A 347 -34.05 38.20 18.72
CA GLY A 347 -35.40 38.26 18.15
C GLY A 347 -35.44 37.42 16.86
N PRO A 348 -36.15 36.28 16.82
CA PRO A 348 -36.09 35.39 15.67
C PRO A 348 -36.75 36.07 14.47
N LEU A 349 -36.13 35.93 13.30
CA LEU A 349 -36.72 36.36 12.04
C LEU A 349 -37.98 35.53 11.76
N MET A 350 -39.16 36.07 12.04
CA MET A 350 -40.42 35.33 11.89
C MET A 350 -40.98 35.45 10.47
N HIS A 351 -41.29 34.32 9.85
CA HIS A 351 -41.99 34.28 8.57
C HIS A 351 -43.41 33.78 8.75
N VAL A 352 -44.37 34.48 8.15
CA VAL A 352 -45.75 34.03 8.11
C VAL A 352 -46.17 33.78 6.67
N ILE A 353 -46.61 32.55 6.38
CA ILE A 353 -46.94 32.11 5.03
C ILE A 353 -48.27 31.36 5.06
N ALA A 354 -49.12 31.56 4.07
CA ALA A 354 -50.38 30.81 3.98
C ALA A 354 -50.12 29.30 3.78
N GLU A 355 -50.86 28.47 4.51
CA GLU A 355 -50.66 27.02 4.50
C GLU A 355 -50.85 26.40 3.10
N ASP A 356 -51.87 26.84 2.35
CA ASP A 356 -52.17 26.35 1.01
C ASP A 356 -51.10 26.75 -0.03
N THR A 357 -50.43 27.88 0.16
CA THR A 357 -49.31 28.32 -0.68
C THR A 357 -48.11 27.39 -0.50
N ILE A 358 -47.79 27.02 0.73
CA ILE A 358 -46.71 26.06 1.03
C ILE A 358 -47.03 24.69 0.42
N VAL A 359 -48.24 24.17 0.65
CA VAL A 359 -48.64 22.86 0.12
C VAL A 359 -48.55 22.78 -1.41
N ARG A 360 -48.95 23.85 -2.12
CA ARG A 360 -48.88 23.89 -3.60
C ARG A 360 -47.43 23.93 -4.11
N HIS A 361 -46.58 24.75 -3.49
CA HIS A 361 -45.18 24.87 -3.90
C HIS A 361 -44.38 23.62 -3.59
N ASP A 362 -44.53 23.10 -2.37
CA ASP A 362 -43.87 21.91 -1.88
C ASP A 362 -44.16 20.69 -2.76
N ARG A 363 -45.41 20.49 -3.20
CA ARG A 363 -45.78 19.38 -4.08
C ARG A 363 -44.94 19.35 -5.36
N THR A 364 -44.72 20.48 -6.00
CA THR A 364 -43.97 20.56 -7.26
C THR A 364 -42.48 20.34 -7.02
N GLU A 365 -41.94 20.96 -5.99
CA GLU A 365 -40.52 20.83 -5.62
C GLU A 365 -40.17 19.39 -5.23
N ARG A 366 -40.99 18.76 -4.39
CA ARG A 366 -40.86 17.33 -4.01
C ARG A 366 -40.87 16.42 -5.22
N MET A 367 -41.79 16.63 -6.16
CA MET A 367 -41.85 15.81 -7.39
C MET A 367 -40.54 15.90 -8.19
N VAL A 368 -40.00 17.10 -8.37
CA VAL A 368 -38.73 17.31 -9.09
C VAL A 368 -37.56 16.69 -8.32
N LEU A 369 -37.46 16.95 -7.02
CA LEU A 369 -36.37 16.44 -6.19
C LEU A 369 -36.36 14.91 -6.15
N PHE A 370 -37.50 14.27 -5.89
CA PHE A 370 -37.57 12.80 -5.84
C PHE A 370 -37.29 12.16 -7.20
N ALA A 371 -37.67 12.81 -8.31
CA ALA A 371 -37.28 12.35 -9.64
C ALA A 371 -35.74 12.40 -9.84
N LEU A 372 -35.09 13.48 -9.42
CA LEU A 372 -33.63 13.64 -9.52
C LEU A 372 -32.89 12.67 -8.57
N LEU A 373 -33.35 12.51 -7.33
CA LEU A 373 -32.83 11.53 -6.38
C LEU A 373 -32.96 10.09 -6.91
N GLY A 374 -34.11 9.76 -7.50
CA GLY A 374 -34.34 8.46 -8.15
C GLY A 374 -33.36 8.22 -9.29
N MET A 375 -33.12 9.21 -10.15
CA MET A 375 -32.11 9.14 -11.21
C MET A 375 -30.71 8.90 -10.65
N MET A 376 -30.31 9.60 -9.59
CA MET A 376 -29.01 9.41 -8.95
C MET A 376 -28.85 8.00 -8.36
N ILE A 377 -29.88 7.45 -7.70
CA ILE A 377 -29.85 6.09 -7.16
C ILE A 377 -29.70 5.07 -8.29
N ILE A 378 -30.45 5.21 -9.38
CA ILE A 378 -30.35 4.32 -10.55
C ILE A 378 -28.93 4.36 -11.14
N ILE A 379 -28.35 5.56 -11.29
CA ILE A 379 -26.99 5.72 -11.82
C ILE A 379 -25.96 5.12 -10.82
N SER A 380 -26.13 5.32 -9.52
CA SER A 380 -25.27 4.72 -8.49
C SER A 380 -25.28 3.19 -8.56
N VAL A 381 -26.47 2.57 -8.66
CA VAL A 381 -26.62 1.11 -8.82
C VAL A 381 -25.97 0.63 -10.13
N PHE A 382 -26.16 1.35 -11.23
CA PHE A 382 -25.49 1.04 -12.51
C PHE A 382 -23.96 1.01 -12.36
N PHE A 383 -23.36 2.00 -11.68
CA PHE A 383 -21.92 2.01 -11.44
C PHE A 383 -21.45 0.94 -10.45
N LEU A 384 -22.31 0.54 -9.51
CA LEU A 384 -22.03 -0.60 -8.63
C LEU A 384 -22.02 -1.92 -9.42
N ILE A 385 -22.92 -2.10 -10.39
CA ILE A 385 -22.90 -3.25 -11.30
C ILE A 385 -21.63 -3.24 -12.16
N LEU A 386 -21.24 -2.07 -12.70
CA LEU A 386 -19.98 -1.93 -13.45
C LEU A 386 -18.75 -2.24 -12.59
N PHE A 387 -18.77 -1.95 -11.29
CA PHE A 387 -17.71 -2.36 -10.39
C PHE A 387 -17.55 -3.88 -10.34
N PHE A 388 -18.64 -4.64 -10.21
CA PHE A 388 -18.56 -6.11 -10.21
C PHE A 388 -18.15 -6.68 -11.57
N ALA A 389 -18.57 -6.03 -12.67
CA ALA A 389 -18.24 -6.47 -14.03
C ALA A 389 -16.78 -6.20 -14.42
N ILE A 390 -16.24 -5.02 -14.09
CA ILE A 390 -14.92 -4.54 -14.56
C ILE A 390 -13.85 -4.61 -13.46
N GLN A 391 -14.25 -4.69 -12.19
CA GLN A 391 -13.37 -4.72 -11.00
C GLN A 391 -12.45 -3.49 -10.84
N GLY A 392 -12.80 -2.37 -11.48
CA GLY A 392 -12.09 -1.09 -11.33
C GLY A 392 -12.52 -0.31 -10.09
N ARG A 393 -11.58 0.11 -9.24
CA ARG A 393 -11.88 0.81 -7.97
C ARG A 393 -12.61 2.14 -8.14
N GLN A 394 -12.43 2.82 -9.28
CA GLN A 394 -13.11 4.08 -9.57
C GLN A 394 -14.64 3.94 -9.63
N TYR A 395 -15.16 2.76 -10.01
CA TYR A 395 -16.60 2.55 -10.16
C TYR A 395 -17.31 2.50 -8.81
N ILE A 396 -16.73 1.80 -7.81
CA ILE A 396 -17.30 1.76 -6.46
C ILE A 396 -17.22 3.12 -5.77
N TYR A 397 -16.10 3.83 -5.89
CA TYR A 397 -15.98 5.17 -5.31
C TYR A 397 -16.94 6.17 -5.96
N PHE A 398 -17.17 6.06 -7.27
CA PHE A 398 -18.14 6.90 -7.96
C PHE A 398 -19.59 6.56 -7.59
N ALA A 399 -19.93 5.27 -7.49
CA ALA A 399 -21.25 4.82 -7.02
C ALA A 399 -21.56 5.34 -5.60
N LEU A 400 -20.60 5.20 -4.68
CA LEU A 400 -20.74 5.71 -3.31
C LEU A 400 -20.79 7.24 -3.26
N TYR A 401 -20.00 7.93 -4.09
CA TYR A 401 -20.07 9.38 -4.23
C TYR A 401 -21.48 9.83 -4.64
N ILE A 402 -22.08 9.22 -5.68
CA ILE A 402 -23.44 9.54 -6.12
C ILE A 402 -24.47 9.26 -5.02
N LEU A 403 -24.32 8.13 -4.32
CA LEU A 403 -25.23 7.73 -3.24
C LEU A 403 -25.18 8.74 -2.08
N PHE A 404 -23.99 9.11 -1.62
CA PHE A 404 -23.83 10.10 -0.55
C PHE A 404 -24.18 11.50 -1.00
N PHE A 405 -24.06 11.83 -2.29
CA PHE A 405 -24.56 13.10 -2.82
C PHE A 405 -26.09 13.13 -2.74
N ALA A 406 -26.77 12.08 -3.19
CA ALA A 406 -28.22 11.97 -3.07
C ALA A 406 -28.67 12.01 -1.60
N ALA A 407 -27.97 11.32 -0.70
CA ALA A 407 -28.23 11.38 0.74
C ALA A 407 -27.99 12.79 1.30
N PHE A 408 -26.91 13.48 0.89
CA PHE A 408 -26.61 14.84 1.34
C PHE A 408 -27.72 15.81 0.97
N LEU A 409 -28.24 15.71 -0.25
CA LEU A 409 -29.35 16.52 -0.74
C LEU A 409 -30.64 16.23 0.03
N PHE A 410 -30.94 14.95 0.24
CA PHE A 410 -32.11 14.52 1.01
C PHE A 410 -32.08 15.03 2.46
N VAL A 411 -30.92 15.02 3.10
CA VAL A 411 -30.75 15.52 4.47
C VAL A 411 -30.68 17.04 4.54
N SER A 412 -30.01 17.70 3.60
CA SER A 412 -29.91 19.18 3.56
C SER A 412 -31.27 19.83 3.37
N GLU A 413 -32.19 19.19 2.64
CA GLU A 413 -33.57 19.64 2.50
C GLU A 413 -34.47 19.28 3.70
N GLY A 414 -33.95 18.55 4.69
CA GLY A 414 -34.69 18.21 5.91
C GLY A 414 -35.70 17.07 5.78
N TYR A 415 -35.73 16.33 4.66
CA TYR A 415 -36.62 15.18 4.52
C TYR A 415 -36.30 14.06 5.51
N LEU A 416 -35.05 13.94 5.95
CA LEU A 416 -34.68 12.94 6.96
C LEU A 416 -35.47 13.12 8.27
N GLY A 417 -35.72 14.36 8.69
CA GLY A 417 -36.53 14.67 9.87
C GLY A 417 -38.00 14.27 9.69
N GLU A 418 -38.54 14.39 8.48
CA GLU A 418 -39.92 14.03 8.15
C GLU A 418 -40.15 12.51 8.17
N PHE A 419 -39.21 11.71 7.64
CA PHE A 419 -39.34 10.24 7.58
C PHE A 419 -39.05 9.52 8.90
N LEU A 420 -38.34 10.16 9.84
CA LEU A 420 -38.01 9.61 11.15
C LEU A 420 -39.03 10.01 12.25
N TRP A 421 -40.29 10.21 11.87
CA TRP A 421 -41.48 10.57 12.66
C TRP A 421 -41.80 9.84 13.98
N LYS A 422 -41.08 8.78 14.39
CA LYS A 422 -41.37 7.99 15.63
C LYS A 422 -40.22 7.94 16.63
N ALA A 423 -39.34 8.93 16.54
CA ALA A 423 -37.99 8.91 17.07
C ALA A 423 -37.88 9.64 18.41
N LYS A 424 -37.24 9.01 19.42
CA LYS A 424 -36.90 9.68 20.70
C LYS A 424 -35.92 10.84 20.49
N VAL A 425 -35.82 11.77 21.46
CA VAL A 425 -34.89 12.93 21.51
C VAL A 425 -33.45 12.61 21.06
N PHE A 426 -32.91 11.43 21.38
CA PHE A 426 -31.58 11.00 20.92
C PHE A 426 -31.43 10.96 19.39
N GLN A 427 -32.50 10.58 18.68
CA GLN A 427 -32.52 10.53 17.22
C GLN A 427 -32.70 11.92 16.61
N SER A 428 -33.33 12.90 17.28
CA SER A 428 -33.39 14.28 16.76
C SER A 428 -32.02 14.97 16.76
N VAL A 429 -31.18 14.70 17.76
CA VAL A 429 -29.77 15.15 17.80
C VAL A 429 -28.93 14.46 16.71
N LEU A 430 -29.19 13.19 16.43
CA LEU A 430 -28.49 12.46 15.37
C LEU A 430 -28.91 12.97 13.97
N VAL A 431 -30.17 13.35 13.81
CA VAL A 431 -30.70 14.00 12.59
C VAL A 431 -30.08 15.38 12.38
N SER A 432 -29.91 16.20 13.43
CA SER A 432 -29.29 17.53 13.29
C SER A 432 -27.81 17.45 12.88
N SER A 433 -27.10 16.40 13.32
CA SER A 433 -25.69 16.17 12.95
C SER A 433 -25.51 15.38 11.63
N ALA A 434 -26.58 14.78 11.11
CA ALA A 434 -26.52 13.89 9.94
C ALA A 434 -25.99 14.61 8.69
N GLN A 435 -26.33 15.89 8.49
CA GLN A 435 -25.90 16.65 7.32
C GLN A 435 -24.38 16.76 7.26
N ALA A 436 -23.73 17.12 8.37
CA ALA A 436 -22.27 17.26 8.44
C ALA A 436 -21.53 15.93 8.27
N PHE A 437 -22.11 14.84 8.80
CA PHE A 437 -21.59 13.49 8.64
C PHE A 437 -21.65 13.03 7.17
N ILE A 438 -22.80 13.20 6.52
CA ILE A 438 -22.98 12.78 5.13
C ILE A 438 -22.12 13.63 4.18
N LEU A 439 -21.99 14.93 4.43
CA LEU A 439 -21.07 15.80 3.68
C LEU A 439 -19.61 15.29 3.77
N SER A 440 -19.20 14.85 4.95
CA SER A 440 -17.85 14.29 5.16
C SER A 440 -17.65 13.00 4.36
N LEU A 441 -18.63 12.11 4.34
CA LEU A 441 -18.60 10.87 3.53
C LEU A 441 -18.62 11.15 2.03
N LEU A 442 -19.44 12.11 1.59
CA LEU A 442 -19.51 12.59 0.22
C LEU A 442 -18.14 13.07 -0.25
N THR A 443 -17.52 13.96 0.53
CA THR A 443 -16.18 14.50 0.25
C THR A 443 -15.13 13.38 0.22
N ALA A 444 -15.16 12.45 1.17
CA ALA A 444 -14.23 11.33 1.18
C ALA A 444 -14.36 10.47 -0.08
N CYS A 445 -15.58 10.15 -0.51
CA CYS A 445 -15.84 9.39 -1.73
C CYS A 445 -15.41 10.16 -2.98
N PHE A 446 -15.62 11.48 -3.03
CA PHE A 446 -15.15 12.33 -4.12
C PHE A 446 -13.61 12.32 -4.25
N LEU A 447 -12.90 12.41 -3.13
CA LEU A 447 -11.43 12.36 -3.10
C LEU A 447 -10.90 10.97 -3.50
N LEU A 448 -11.51 9.89 -3.00
CA LEU A 448 -11.16 8.52 -3.38
C LEU A 448 -11.43 8.24 -4.86
N PHE A 449 -12.56 8.74 -5.37
CA PHE A 449 -12.87 8.73 -6.80
C PHE A 449 -11.78 9.47 -7.58
N GLY A 450 -11.40 10.68 -7.17
CA GLY A 450 -10.32 11.45 -7.78
C GLY A 450 -8.99 10.70 -7.83
N ILE A 451 -8.56 10.09 -6.72
CA ILE A 451 -7.34 9.27 -6.65
C ILE A 451 -7.36 8.15 -7.68
N SER A 452 -8.46 7.41 -7.77
CA SER A 452 -8.59 6.24 -8.66
C SER A 452 -8.81 6.63 -10.12
N TYR A 453 -9.58 7.69 -10.38
CA TYR A 453 -9.91 8.16 -11.73
C TYR A 453 -8.68 8.75 -12.43
N LEU A 454 -7.98 9.67 -11.75
CA LEU A 454 -6.80 10.36 -12.26
C LEU A 454 -5.49 9.58 -12.04
N GLU A 455 -5.55 8.43 -11.34
CA GLU A 455 -4.41 7.54 -11.06
C GLU A 455 -3.25 8.26 -10.33
N LEU A 456 -3.61 9.05 -9.32
CA LEU A 456 -2.66 9.89 -8.58
C LEU A 456 -1.49 9.08 -8.02
N ARG A 457 -1.76 7.88 -7.48
CA ARG A 457 -0.71 7.01 -6.93
C ARG A 457 0.38 6.67 -7.93
N LYS A 458 0.03 6.50 -9.21
CA LYS A 458 0.97 6.09 -10.29
C LYS A 458 1.71 7.29 -10.89
N HIS A 459 1.04 8.44 -11.01
CA HIS A 459 1.56 9.57 -11.80
C HIS A 459 1.95 10.80 -10.97
N LEU A 460 1.39 10.97 -9.77
CA LEU A 460 1.55 12.14 -8.91
C LEU A 460 1.60 11.72 -7.42
N PRO A 461 2.61 10.94 -6.98
CA PRO A 461 2.64 10.34 -5.65
C PRO A 461 2.72 11.36 -4.50
N GLY A 462 3.32 12.54 -4.72
CA GLY A 462 3.32 13.61 -3.72
C GLY A 462 1.91 14.17 -3.47
N TRP A 463 1.15 14.37 -4.56
CA TRP A 463 -0.24 14.82 -4.48
C TRP A 463 -1.17 13.76 -3.88
N TYR A 464 -0.90 12.48 -4.14
CA TYR A 464 -1.59 11.37 -3.48
C TYR A 464 -1.51 11.50 -1.94
N TRP A 465 -0.33 11.77 -1.38
CA TRP A 465 -0.18 11.94 0.06
C TRP A 465 -0.94 13.15 0.61
N THR A 466 -0.98 14.27 -0.11
CA THR A 466 -1.81 15.44 0.28
C THR A 466 -3.28 15.06 0.42
N VAL A 467 -3.81 14.29 -0.55
CA VAL A 467 -5.21 13.83 -0.50
C VAL A 467 -5.43 12.85 0.66
N ILE A 468 -4.46 11.96 0.94
CA ILE A 468 -4.54 11.02 2.07
C ILE A 468 -4.53 11.76 3.41
N VAL A 469 -3.70 12.78 3.59
CA VAL A 469 -3.71 13.60 4.81
C VAL A 469 -5.09 14.25 5.01
N LEU A 470 -5.67 14.83 3.95
CA LEU A 470 -7.00 15.41 4.04
C LEU A 470 -8.07 14.35 4.36
N LEU A 471 -8.00 13.16 3.77
CA LEU A 471 -8.90 12.04 4.10
C LEU A 471 -8.77 11.61 5.56
N SER A 472 -7.55 11.56 6.11
CA SER A 472 -7.33 11.27 7.53
C SER A 472 -7.94 12.34 8.44
N LEU A 473 -7.79 13.62 8.09
CA LEU A 473 -8.40 14.73 8.83
C LEU A 473 -9.94 14.67 8.79
N ILE A 474 -10.52 14.33 7.65
CA ILE A 474 -11.97 14.08 7.51
C ILE A 474 -12.38 12.89 8.40
N GLY A 475 -11.59 11.82 8.42
CA GLY A 475 -11.83 10.66 9.29
C GLY A 475 -11.85 11.03 10.78
N VAL A 476 -10.90 11.86 11.23
CA VAL A 476 -10.87 12.38 12.60
C VAL A 476 -12.13 13.20 12.90
N ARG A 477 -12.59 14.05 11.97
CA ARG A 477 -13.84 14.82 12.13
C ARG A 477 -15.05 13.91 12.26
N VAL A 478 -15.16 12.87 11.42
CA VAL A 478 -16.28 11.92 11.49
C VAL A 478 -16.30 11.23 12.85
N VAL A 479 -15.15 10.80 13.36
CA VAL A 479 -15.05 10.20 14.70
C VAL A 479 -15.42 11.23 15.78
N ALA A 480 -14.95 12.47 15.68
CA ALA A 480 -15.28 13.53 16.63
C ALA A 480 -16.79 13.82 16.66
N LEU A 481 -17.46 13.88 15.50
CA LEU A 481 -18.91 14.08 15.40
C LEU A 481 -19.71 12.91 15.98
N LEU A 482 -19.23 11.67 15.80
CA LEU A 482 -19.85 10.50 16.42
C LEU A 482 -19.66 10.52 17.94
N LEU A 483 -18.48 10.90 18.42
CA LEU A 483 -18.20 11.03 19.85
C LEU A 483 -19.03 12.15 20.49
N SER A 484 -19.15 13.32 19.85
CA SER A 484 -19.99 14.40 20.35
C SER A 484 -21.47 13.99 20.40
N SER A 485 -21.94 13.24 19.40
CA SER A 485 -23.31 12.71 19.37
C SER A 485 -23.57 11.64 20.45
N ILE A 486 -22.58 10.82 20.78
CA ILE A 486 -22.71 9.73 21.77
C ILE A 486 -22.57 10.24 23.21
N PHE A 487 -21.62 11.14 23.46
CA PHE A 487 -21.27 11.59 24.80
C PHE A 487 -21.89 12.93 25.19
N SER A 488 -22.70 13.54 24.30
CA SER A 488 -23.29 14.87 24.49
C SER A 488 -22.25 15.90 24.95
N PHE A 489 -21.04 15.81 24.39
CA PHE A 489 -19.90 16.62 24.77
C PHE A 489 -19.92 17.92 23.95
N VAL A 490 -20.22 19.04 24.60
CA VAL A 490 -20.21 20.38 24.01
C VAL A 490 -18.87 21.05 24.35
N ILE A 491 -18.10 21.42 23.33
CA ILE A 491 -16.81 22.13 23.49
C ILE A 491 -17.08 23.61 23.27
N GLY A 492 -17.65 24.32 24.25
CA GLY A 492 -18.07 25.71 24.05
C GLY A 492 -16.93 26.74 23.87
N GLY A 493 -17.15 27.75 23.02
CA GLY A 493 -16.39 29.01 22.95
C GLY A 493 -15.87 29.38 21.55
N TRP A 494 -15.23 30.54 21.40
CA TRP A 494 -14.69 31.08 20.13
C TRP A 494 -13.76 30.11 19.37
N PHE A 495 -13.11 29.20 20.10
CA PHE A 495 -12.29 28.15 19.50
C PHE A 495 -13.14 27.14 18.72
N GLU A 496 -14.36 26.83 19.19
CA GLU A 496 -15.32 25.95 18.53
C GLU A 496 -15.72 26.49 17.15
N ASP A 497 -16.11 27.76 17.09
CA ASP A 497 -16.57 28.41 15.86
C ASP A 497 -15.46 28.48 14.80
N ILE A 498 -14.25 28.90 15.21
CA ILE A 498 -13.09 28.94 14.30
C ILE A 498 -12.77 27.55 13.79
N VAL A 499 -12.73 26.56 14.67
CA VAL A 499 -12.46 25.17 14.32
C VAL A 499 -13.55 24.67 13.36
N LEU A 500 -14.83 24.87 13.66
CA LEU A 500 -15.97 24.47 12.84
C LEU A 500 -15.94 25.10 11.44
N ILE A 501 -15.67 26.40 11.34
CA ILE A 501 -15.57 27.13 10.07
C ILE A 501 -14.37 26.64 9.24
N VAL A 502 -13.18 26.54 9.84
CA VAL A 502 -11.98 26.02 9.17
C VAL A 502 -12.23 24.60 8.66
N TRP A 503 -12.93 23.78 9.43
CA TRP A 503 -13.32 22.44 9.02
C TRP A 503 -14.37 22.43 7.91
N ALA A 504 -15.37 23.29 7.97
CA ALA A 504 -16.40 23.40 6.92
C ALA A 504 -15.75 23.77 5.59
N LEU A 505 -14.82 24.72 5.58
CA LEU A 505 -14.03 25.09 4.40
C LEU A 505 -13.18 23.91 3.91
N ALA A 506 -12.54 23.18 4.83
CA ALA A 506 -11.69 22.02 4.49
C ALA A 506 -12.46 20.83 3.91
N VAL A 507 -13.74 20.68 4.27
CA VAL A 507 -14.59 19.56 3.81
C VAL A 507 -15.41 19.93 2.57
N ALA A 508 -15.88 21.18 2.45
CA ALA A 508 -16.76 21.59 1.36
C ALA A 508 -15.99 22.20 0.17
N ILE A 509 -15.03 23.09 0.44
CA ILE A 509 -14.44 23.94 -0.60
C ILE A 509 -13.09 23.40 -1.06
N ILE A 510 -12.17 23.13 -0.12
CA ILE A 510 -10.80 22.68 -0.44
C ILE A 510 -10.79 21.47 -1.41
N PRO A 511 -11.60 20.41 -1.22
CA PRO A 511 -11.59 19.23 -2.07
C PRO A 511 -11.95 19.50 -3.53
N LEU A 512 -12.85 20.45 -3.79
CA LEU A 512 -13.29 20.85 -5.13
C LEU A 512 -12.15 21.46 -5.94
N PHE A 513 -11.26 22.21 -5.28
CA PHE A 513 -10.09 22.82 -5.92
C PHE A 513 -8.85 21.91 -5.91
N LEU A 514 -8.72 21.05 -4.89
CA LEU A 514 -7.55 20.20 -4.66
C LEU A 514 -7.20 19.34 -5.88
N LEU A 515 -8.21 18.82 -6.57
CA LEU A 515 -8.05 17.89 -7.69
C LEU A 515 -7.93 18.57 -9.06
N VAL A 516 -8.13 19.89 -9.14
CA VAL A 516 -8.00 20.68 -10.38
C VAL A 516 -6.57 20.62 -10.92
N PHE A 517 -5.58 20.86 -10.06
CA PHE A 517 -4.17 20.84 -10.49
C PHE A 517 -3.71 19.45 -10.98
N PRO A 518 -3.96 18.34 -10.23
CA PRO A 518 -3.69 17.00 -10.74
C PRO A 518 -4.37 16.68 -12.08
N ALA A 519 -5.61 17.14 -12.28
CA ALA A 519 -6.33 16.95 -13.54
C ALA A 519 -5.66 17.70 -14.70
N ILE A 520 -5.27 18.97 -14.52
CA ILE A 520 -4.54 19.75 -15.54
C ILE A 520 -3.21 19.07 -15.90
N PHE A 521 -2.45 18.61 -14.91
CA PHE A 521 -1.18 17.92 -15.15
C PHE A 521 -1.39 16.61 -15.96
N ARG A 522 -2.44 15.86 -15.67
CA ARG A 522 -2.79 14.64 -16.41
C ARG A 522 -3.15 14.94 -17.87
N ILE A 523 -3.88 16.03 -18.12
CA ILE A 523 -4.19 16.49 -19.48
C ILE A 523 -2.90 16.80 -20.25
N GLN A 524 -1.96 17.53 -19.64
CA GLN A 524 -0.66 17.84 -20.26
C GLN A 524 0.17 16.59 -20.58
N LYS A 525 -0.04 15.49 -19.83
CA LYS A 525 0.57 14.18 -20.08
C LYS A 525 -0.20 13.32 -21.08
N GLY A 526 -1.24 13.86 -21.73
CA GLY A 526 -2.00 13.19 -22.79
C GLY A 526 -3.19 12.37 -22.30
N PHE A 527 -3.52 12.39 -21.00
CA PHE A 527 -4.69 11.69 -20.47
C PHE A 527 -5.97 12.51 -20.71
N LYS A 528 -6.56 12.33 -21.90
CA LYS A 528 -7.77 13.04 -22.34
C LYS A 528 -8.97 12.93 -21.38
N PRO A 529 -9.25 11.79 -20.71
CA PRO A 529 -10.41 11.69 -19.82
C PRO A 529 -10.40 12.69 -18.65
N ALA A 530 -9.26 13.28 -18.29
CA ALA A 530 -9.19 14.31 -17.25
C ALA A 530 -9.90 15.63 -17.63
N TRP A 531 -10.17 15.89 -18.92
CA TRP A 531 -10.99 17.06 -19.32
C TRP A 531 -12.40 17.00 -18.75
N TYR A 532 -13.04 15.82 -18.79
CA TYR A 532 -14.37 15.63 -18.21
C TYR A 532 -14.35 15.89 -16.69
N PHE A 533 -13.24 15.57 -16.01
CA PHE A 533 -13.09 15.87 -14.59
C PHE A 533 -13.10 17.37 -14.31
N LEU A 534 -12.43 18.18 -15.14
CA LEU A 534 -12.43 19.64 -14.99
C LEU A 534 -13.78 20.26 -15.33
N ILE A 535 -14.41 19.83 -16.42
CA ILE A 535 -15.72 20.35 -16.86
C ILE A 535 -16.79 20.04 -15.79
N ALA A 536 -16.78 18.82 -15.25
CA ALA A 536 -17.69 18.42 -14.18
C ALA A 536 -17.57 19.35 -12.95
N ASN A 537 -16.35 19.67 -12.51
CA ASN A 537 -16.14 20.59 -11.38
C ASN A 537 -16.48 22.05 -11.74
N ALA A 538 -16.26 22.48 -12.98
CA ALA A 538 -16.62 23.83 -13.44
C ALA A 538 -18.14 24.07 -13.45
N VAL A 539 -18.95 23.02 -13.56
CA VAL A 539 -20.42 23.09 -13.43
C VAL A 539 -20.84 23.20 -11.96
N LEU A 540 -20.23 22.42 -11.07
CA LEU A 540 -20.63 22.38 -9.66
C LEU A 540 -20.20 23.64 -8.88
N ILE A 541 -18.94 24.08 -9.05
CA ILE A 541 -18.34 25.13 -8.20
C ILE A 541 -19.15 26.45 -8.21
N PRO A 542 -19.50 27.05 -9.36
CA PRO A 542 -20.25 28.31 -9.39
C PRO A 542 -21.63 28.18 -8.73
N LEU A 543 -22.31 27.05 -8.96
CA LEU A 543 -23.64 26.84 -8.40
C LEU A 543 -23.58 26.58 -6.90
N THR A 544 -22.56 25.87 -6.40
CA THR A 544 -22.33 25.77 -4.95
C THR A 544 -22.03 27.12 -4.31
N ILE A 545 -21.29 28.00 -4.99
CA ILE A 545 -21.03 29.37 -4.50
C ILE A 545 -22.33 30.18 -4.46
N ILE A 546 -23.16 30.10 -5.50
CA ILE A 546 -24.48 30.78 -5.53
C ILE A 546 -25.36 30.30 -4.37
N THR A 547 -25.41 28.99 -4.13
CA THR A 547 -26.22 28.41 -3.04
C THR A 547 -25.69 28.77 -1.66
N ILE A 548 -24.36 28.78 -1.46
CA ILE A 548 -23.75 29.25 -0.21
C ILE A 548 -23.97 30.77 -0.04
N SER A 549 -23.93 31.56 -1.11
CA SER A 549 -24.19 33.00 -1.04
C SER A 549 -25.66 33.36 -0.85
N SER A 550 -26.56 32.40 -1.09
CA SER A 550 -28.00 32.50 -0.82
C SER A 550 -28.38 31.76 0.46
N SER A 551 -27.41 31.51 1.36
CA SER A 551 -27.55 30.73 2.61
C SER A 551 -28.50 31.32 3.65
N GLU A 552 -29.43 32.17 3.23
CA GLU A 552 -30.65 32.41 3.96
C GLU A 552 -31.79 32.20 2.96
N PHE A 553 -32.19 30.93 2.73
CA PHE A 553 -33.53 30.66 2.20
C PHE A 553 -34.54 31.02 3.28
N SER A 554 -34.70 32.32 3.47
CA SER A 554 -35.85 32.92 4.07
C SER A 554 -36.90 32.94 2.96
N LEU A 555 -38.03 32.25 3.19
CA LEU A 555 -39.18 32.30 2.31
C LEU A 555 -39.86 33.66 2.49
N THR A 556 -39.16 34.72 2.05
CA THR A 556 -39.60 36.10 2.04
C THR A 556 -40.55 36.30 0.85
N ALA A 557 -41.40 37.32 0.88
CA ALA A 557 -42.19 37.73 -0.29
C ALA A 557 -41.33 37.97 -1.55
N HIS A 558 -40.04 38.27 -1.38
CA HIS A 558 -39.06 38.35 -2.47
C HIS A 558 -38.85 37.00 -3.19
N THR A 559 -38.72 35.89 -2.46
CA THR A 559 -38.44 34.55 -3.01
C THR A 559 -39.67 33.92 -3.66
N LEU A 560 -40.87 34.29 -3.19
CA LEU A 560 -42.15 33.90 -3.81
C LEU A 560 -42.40 34.60 -5.15
N ASN A 561 -41.91 35.83 -5.32
CA ASN A 561 -42.12 36.66 -6.53
C ASN A 561 -40.92 36.73 -7.48
N THR A 562 -39.79 36.09 -7.16
CA THR A 562 -38.69 35.92 -8.12
C THR A 562 -39.09 35.01 -9.28
N SER A 563 -38.59 35.31 -10.48
CA SER A 563 -38.87 34.50 -11.69
C SER A 563 -38.61 33.02 -11.43
N VAL A 564 -39.44 32.16 -12.02
CA VAL A 564 -39.32 30.69 -11.93
C VAL A 564 -37.89 30.23 -12.24
N LEU A 565 -37.20 30.91 -13.17
CA LEU A 565 -35.81 30.61 -13.55
C LEU A 565 -34.83 30.86 -12.40
N VAL A 566 -34.91 32.00 -11.72
CA VAL A 566 -34.03 32.36 -10.59
C VAL A 566 -34.28 31.43 -9.41
N ARG A 567 -35.55 31.11 -9.13
CA ARG A 567 -35.93 30.13 -8.10
C ARG A 567 -35.40 28.74 -8.40
N ILE A 568 -35.48 28.28 -9.65
CA ILE A 568 -34.87 27.01 -10.06
C ILE A 568 -33.35 27.06 -9.91
N LEU A 569 -32.70 28.19 -10.17
CA LEU A 569 -31.24 28.31 -10.02
C LEU A 569 -30.78 28.35 -8.55
N GLU A 570 -31.54 29.03 -7.68
CA GLU A 570 -31.21 29.18 -6.26
C GLU A 570 -31.60 27.94 -5.45
N VAL A 571 -32.82 27.42 -5.64
CA VAL A 571 -33.35 26.27 -4.89
C VAL A 571 -32.98 24.95 -5.56
N SER A 572 -33.05 24.87 -6.89
CA SER A 572 -32.81 23.61 -7.62
C SER A 572 -31.48 23.54 -8.38
N GLY A 573 -30.68 24.61 -8.37
CA GLY A 573 -29.46 24.70 -9.16
C GLY A 573 -28.46 23.63 -8.77
N VAL A 574 -28.25 23.41 -7.48
CA VAL A 574 -27.32 22.37 -6.99
C VAL A 574 -27.75 20.98 -7.45
N TYR A 575 -29.05 20.66 -7.48
CA TYR A 575 -29.55 19.38 -7.97
C TYR A 575 -29.22 19.18 -9.43
N VAL A 576 -29.53 20.18 -10.26
CA VAL A 576 -29.28 20.14 -11.69
C VAL A 576 -27.77 20.08 -11.97
N ALA A 577 -26.97 20.87 -11.25
CA ALA A 577 -25.51 20.85 -11.32
C ALA A 577 -24.93 19.48 -10.95
N ALA A 578 -25.44 18.87 -9.88
CA ALA A 578 -25.01 17.56 -9.42
C ALA A 578 -25.29 16.48 -10.46
N VAL A 579 -26.51 16.44 -11.01
CA VAL A 579 -26.87 15.47 -12.05
C VAL A 579 -26.04 15.72 -13.32
N LEU A 580 -25.87 16.98 -13.74
CA LEU A 580 -25.04 17.31 -14.89
C LEU A 580 -23.57 16.92 -14.67
N GLN A 581 -23.03 17.16 -13.49
CA GLN A 581 -21.70 16.75 -13.07
C GLN A 581 -21.54 15.22 -13.14
N ILE A 582 -22.52 14.47 -12.60
CA ILE A 582 -22.54 13.00 -12.63
C ILE A 582 -22.60 12.48 -14.06
N LEU A 583 -23.40 13.09 -14.94
CA LEU A 583 -23.46 12.74 -16.36
C LEU A 583 -22.11 12.98 -17.06
N ILE A 584 -21.47 14.12 -16.80
CA ILE A 584 -20.15 14.44 -17.36
C ILE A 584 -19.08 13.47 -16.86
N PHE A 585 -19.07 13.14 -15.56
CA PHE A 585 -18.18 12.11 -15.02
C PHE A 585 -18.45 10.74 -15.64
N SER A 586 -19.72 10.38 -15.87
CA SER A 586 -20.11 9.12 -16.51
C SER A 586 -19.54 9.01 -17.93
N ILE A 587 -19.60 10.09 -18.71
CA ILE A 587 -18.97 10.17 -20.04
C ILE A 587 -17.45 10.05 -19.92
N GLY A 588 -16.84 10.72 -18.94
CA GLY A 588 -15.40 10.63 -18.68
C GLY A 588 -14.94 9.22 -18.32
N ILE A 589 -15.71 8.51 -17.50
CA ILE A 589 -15.48 7.11 -17.16
C ILE A 589 -15.61 6.20 -18.39
N ALA A 590 -16.62 6.43 -19.24
CA ALA A 590 -16.79 5.67 -20.48
C ALA A 590 -15.59 5.84 -21.43
N GLU A 591 -15.08 7.06 -21.59
CA GLU A 591 -13.88 7.31 -22.40
C GLU A 591 -12.62 6.68 -21.77
N LYS A 592 -12.49 6.73 -20.44
CA LYS A 592 -11.41 6.01 -19.73
C LYS A 592 -11.50 4.49 -19.98
N MET A 593 -12.68 3.91 -19.83
CA MET A 593 -12.92 2.48 -20.08
C MET A 593 -12.51 2.08 -21.50
N ARG A 594 -12.82 2.91 -22.50
CA ARG A 594 -12.42 2.69 -23.89
C ARG A 594 -10.89 2.67 -24.05
N LEU A 595 -10.18 3.56 -23.36
CA LEU A 595 -8.71 3.60 -23.38
C LEU A 595 -8.11 2.37 -22.70
N ASP A 596 -8.64 1.99 -21.54
CA ASP A 596 -8.20 0.81 -20.79
C ASP A 596 -8.42 -0.48 -21.62
N GLU A 597 -9.56 -0.60 -22.31
CA GLU A 597 -9.86 -1.71 -23.22
C GLU A 597 -8.89 -1.75 -24.42
N GLN A 598 -8.52 -0.60 -24.99
CA GLN A 598 -7.54 -0.53 -26.06
C GLN A 598 -6.14 -0.94 -25.60
N GLU A 599 -5.73 -0.55 -24.40
CA GLU A 599 -4.46 -0.97 -23.81
C GLU A 599 -4.44 -2.48 -23.54
N HIS A 600 -5.56 -3.03 -23.06
CA HIS A 600 -5.71 -4.47 -22.86
C HIS A 600 -5.61 -5.24 -24.19
N LYS A 601 -6.28 -4.78 -25.25
CA LYS A 601 -6.19 -5.39 -26.60
C LYS A 601 -4.77 -5.32 -27.17
N ARG A 602 -4.06 -4.21 -26.99
CA ARG A 602 -2.65 -4.06 -27.41
C ARG A 602 -1.74 -5.03 -26.65
N THR A 603 -1.97 -5.19 -25.36
CA THR A 603 -1.18 -6.11 -24.52
C THR A 603 -1.43 -7.57 -24.92
N GLN A 604 -2.68 -7.95 -25.14
CA GLN A 604 -3.03 -9.28 -25.68
C GLN A 604 -2.35 -9.55 -27.03
N LYS A 605 -2.36 -8.56 -27.94
CA LYS A 605 -1.68 -8.70 -29.23
C LYS A 605 -0.17 -8.93 -29.09
N ARG A 606 0.51 -8.19 -28.22
CA ARG A 606 1.95 -8.41 -27.94
C ARG A 606 2.23 -9.82 -27.44
N ILE A 607 1.40 -10.35 -26.56
CA ILE A 607 1.54 -11.72 -26.05
C ILE A 607 1.37 -12.73 -27.19
N ILE A 608 0.38 -12.55 -28.06
CA ILE A 608 0.18 -13.41 -29.24
C ILE A 608 1.40 -13.35 -30.17
N ASP A 609 1.94 -12.16 -30.43
CA ASP A 609 3.11 -11.99 -31.29
C ASP A 609 4.36 -12.67 -30.68
N GLN A 610 4.55 -12.57 -29.36
CA GLN A 610 5.62 -13.28 -28.63
C GLN A 610 5.45 -14.81 -28.68
N LEU A 611 4.23 -15.32 -28.57
CA LEU A 611 3.95 -16.75 -28.68
C LEU A 611 4.31 -17.27 -30.08
N LYS A 612 3.98 -16.52 -31.14
CA LYS A 612 4.36 -16.86 -32.51
C LYS A 612 5.87 -16.85 -32.73
N GLU A 613 6.59 -15.90 -32.13
CA GLU A 613 8.06 -15.86 -32.21
C GLU A 613 8.69 -17.06 -31.48
N ASN A 614 8.18 -17.41 -30.29
CA ASN A 614 8.61 -18.59 -29.55
C ASN A 614 8.34 -19.90 -30.30
N GLU A 615 7.19 -20.03 -30.97
CA GLU A 615 6.87 -21.19 -31.80
C GLU A 615 7.86 -21.34 -32.96
N LYS A 616 8.13 -20.25 -33.70
CA LYS A 616 9.14 -20.24 -34.76
C LYS A 616 10.53 -20.60 -34.25
N LEU A 617 10.92 -20.08 -33.10
CA LEU A 617 12.21 -20.39 -32.49
C LEU A 617 12.29 -21.86 -32.10
N LYS A 618 11.23 -22.42 -31.51
CA LYS A 618 11.13 -23.83 -31.16
C LYS A 618 11.25 -24.72 -32.41
N ASP A 619 10.56 -24.37 -33.49
CA ASP A 619 10.65 -25.12 -34.76
C ASP A 619 12.06 -25.04 -35.36
N LYS A 620 12.71 -23.87 -35.32
CA LYS A 620 14.09 -23.70 -35.77
C LYS A 620 15.05 -24.58 -34.96
N VAL A 621 14.96 -24.53 -33.63
CA VAL A 621 15.78 -25.34 -32.72
C VAL A 621 15.54 -26.83 -32.93
N ASN A 622 14.29 -27.25 -33.12
CA ASN A 622 13.95 -28.65 -33.39
C ASN A 622 14.58 -29.13 -34.71
N ARG A 623 14.52 -28.34 -35.78
CA ARG A 623 15.17 -28.69 -37.06
C ARG A 623 16.69 -28.77 -36.94
N GLU A 624 17.31 -27.82 -36.26
CA GLU A 624 18.77 -27.85 -35.99
C GLU A 624 19.14 -29.08 -35.16
N LEU A 625 18.31 -29.47 -34.19
CA LEU A 625 18.51 -30.66 -33.37
C LEU A 625 18.38 -31.95 -34.19
N GLU A 626 17.36 -32.07 -35.04
CA GLU A 626 17.17 -33.23 -35.93
C GLU A 626 18.37 -33.42 -36.86
N GLN A 627 18.85 -32.34 -37.48
CA GLN A 627 20.03 -32.38 -38.33
C GLN A 627 21.26 -32.87 -37.56
N LYS A 628 21.48 -32.33 -36.35
CA LYS A 628 22.63 -32.70 -35.51
C LYS A 628 22.54 -34.14 -35.01
N VAL A 629 21.34 -34.63 -34.69
CA VAL A 629 21.11 -36.04 -34.33
C VAL A 629 21.44 -36.95 -35.52
N GLN A 630 21.04 -36.58 -36.73
CA GLN A 630 21.32 -37.37 -37.92
C GLN A 630 22.82 -37.43 -38.25
N GLU A 631 23.53 -36.29 -38.17
CA GLU A 631 24.99 -36.23 -38.34
C GLU A 631 25.70 -37.14 -37.31
N ARG A 632 25.36 -37.03 -36.03
CA ARG A 632 25.97 -37.86 -34.97
C ARG A 632 25.65 -39.34 -35.11
N THR A 633 24.46 -39.68 -35.59
CA THR A 633 24.09 -41.08 -35.83
C THR A 633 24.91 -41.68 -36.96
N SER A 634 25.23 -40.91 -38.01
CA SER A 634 26.10 -41.36 -39.10
C SER A 634 27.54 -41.56 -38.64
N GLU A 635 28.11 -40.59 -37.90
CA GLU A 635 29.46 -40.68 -37.34
C GLU A 635 29.64 -41.93 -36.45
N ILE A 636 28.65 -42.21 -35.59
CA ILE A 636 28.68 -43.39 -34.71
C ILE A 636 28.66 -44.69 -35.51
N ARG A 637 27.91 -44.74 -36.62
CA ARG A 637 27.84 -45.97 -37.44
C ARG A 637 29.19 -46.27 -38.09
N GLU A 638 29.86 -45.26 -38.64
CA GLU A 638 31.19 -45.41 -39.24
C GLU A 638 32.23 -45.86 -38.20
N GLN A 639 32.24 -45.23 -37.02
CA GLN A 639 33.14 -45.64 -35.92
C GLN A 639 32.89 -47.08 -35.48
N LYS A 640 31.64 -47.52 -35.46
CA LYS A 640 31.28 -48.88 -35.07
C LYS A 640 31.81 -49.91 -36.08
N GLU A 641 31.66 -49.65 -37.37
CA GLU A 641 32.17 -50.53 -38.43
C GLU A 641 33.71 -50.66 -38.38
N GLU A 642 34.43 -49.57 -38.08
CA GLU A 642 35.89 -49.60 -37.90
C GLU A 642 36.31 -50.44 -36.68
N ILE A 643 35.60 -50.31 -35.55
CA ILE A 643 35.88 -51.06 -34.32
C ILE A 643 35.66 -52.56 -34.52
N GLU A 644 34.60 -52.95 -35.25
CA GLU A 644 34.33 -54.37 -35.53
C GLU A 644 35.47 -55.00 -36.36
N ALA A 645 36.00 -54.29 -37.37
CA ALA A 645 37.12 -54.78 -38.16
C ALA A 645 38.42 -54.94 -37.34
N GLN A 646 38.74 -53.98 -36.46
CA GLN A 646 39.92 -54.06 -35.59
C GLN A 646 39.85 -55.22 -34.60
N ARG A 647 38.65 -55.51 -34.07
CA ARG A 647 38.43 -56.62 -33.15
C ARG A 647 38.77 -57.97 -33.80
N ASP A 648 38.30 -58.19 -35.03
CA ASP A 648 38.50 -59.45 -35.74
C ASP A 648 39.99 -59.70 -36.04
N GLU A 649 40.76 -58.66 -36.35
CA GLU A 649 42.21 -58.75 -36.54
C GLU A 649 42.95 -59.14 -35.25
N ILE A 650 42.57 -58.56 -34.11
CA ILE A 650 43.18 -58.86 -32.81
C ILE A 650 42.92 -60.32 -32.39
N GLU A 651 41.72 -60.83 -32.66
CA GLU A 651 41.36 -62.21 -32.31
C GLU A 651 42.23 -63.22 -33.08
N ALA A 652 42.47 -62.98 -34.37
CA ALA A 652 43.36 -63.81 -35.19
C ALA A 652 44.83 -63.80 -34.70
N GLN A 653 45.35 -62.64 -34.29
CA GLN A 653 46.72 -62.54 -33.76
C GLN A 653 46.89 -63.31 -32.44
N ARG A 654 45.87 -63.28 -31.56
CA ARG A 654 45.91 -63.97 -30.26
C ARG A 654 46.05 -65.48 -30.41
N ASP A 655 45.27 -66.07 -31.33
CA ASP A 655 45.23 -67.51 -31.53
C ASP A 655 46.52 -68.05 -32.15
N LEU A 656 47.17 -67.27 -33.02
CA LEU A 656 48.48 -67.60 -33.56
C LEU A 656 49.56 -67.66 -32.46
N VAL A 657 49.59 -66.67 -31.57
CA VAL A 657 50.56 -66.60 -30.46
C VAL A 657 50.37 -67.77 -29.48
N PHE A 658 49.12 -68.13 -29.18
CA PHE A 658 48.83 -69.25 -28.29
C PHE A 658 49.36 -70.58 -28.83
N THR A 659 49.21 -70.79 -30.14
CA THR A 659 49.69 -71.99 -30.83
C THR A 659 51.22 -72.09 -30.78
N GLN A 660 51.93 -70.99 -31.07
CA GLN A 660 53.40 -70.96 -31.02
C GLN A 660 53.96 -71.25 -29.61
N LYS A 661 53.33 -70.71 -28.55
CA LYS A 661 53.78 -70.96 -27.17
C LYS A 661 53.65 -72.43 -26.77
N LYS A 662 52.59 -73.11 -27.23
CA LYS A 662 52.34 -74.53 -26.95
C LYS A 662 53.42 -75.41 -27.57
N GLU A 663 53.74 -75.20 -28.84
CA GLU A 663 54.78 -75.96 -29.56
C GLU A 663 56.16 -75.84 -28.90
N ILE A 664 56.53 -74.63 -28.47
CA ILE A 664 57.80 -74.39 -27.78
C ILE A 664 57.83 -75.15 -26.44
N THR A 665 56.76 -75.09 -25.66
CA THR A 665 56.70 -75.77 -24.35
C THR A 665 56.81 -77.30 -24.49
N ASP A 666 56.11 -77.87 -25.46
CA ASP A 666 56.13 -79.31 -25.73
C ASP A 666 57.54 -79.78 -26.15
N SER A 667 58.27 -78.96 -26.92
CA SER A 667 59.65 -79.25 -27.35
C SER A 667 60.65 -79.27 -26.17
N ILE A 668 60.49 -78.37 -25.20
CA ILE A 668 61.35 -78.31 -24.02
C ILE A 668 61.03 -79.45 -23.04
N GLY A 669 59.75 -79.83 -22.91
CA GLY A 669 59.35 -81.01 -22.14
C GLY A 669 59.94 -82.32 -22.68
N TYR A 670 60.15 -82.43 -24.00
CA TYR A 670 60.85 -83.57 -24.59
C TYR A 670 62.35 -83.59 -24.23
N ALA A 671 63.01 -82.43 -24.23
CA ALA A 671 64.42 -82.32 -23.85
C ALA A 671 64.69 -82.78 -22.41
N GLN A 672 63.76 -82.52 -21.47
CA GLN A 672 63.86 -83.02 -20.08
C GLN A 672 63.87 -84.54 -19.99
N ARG A 673 63.04 -85.22 -20.79
CA ARG A 673 63.03 -86.69 -20.83
C ARG A 673 64.36 -87.26 -21.30
N ILE A 674 65.00 -86.60 -22.27
CA ILE A 674 66.33 -86.98 -22.75
C ILE A 674 67.37 -86.80 -21.65
N GLN A 675 67.40 -85.63 -21.00
CA GLN A 675 68.37 -85.33 -19.95
C GLN A 675 68.26 -86.29 -18.75
N ALA A 676 67.03 -86.58 -18.30
CA ALA A 676 66.80 -87.50 -17.18
C ALA A 676 67.25 -88.94 -17.48
N ALA A 677 67.22 -89.37 -18.75
CA ALA A 677 67.61 -90.73 -19.14
C ALA A 677 69.13 -90.97 -19.13
N ILE A 678 69.95 -89.91 -19.18
CA ILE A 678 71.42 -90.02 -19.18
C ILE A 678 72.00 -90.00 -17.75
N LEU A 679 71.26 -89.46 -16.79
CA LEU A 679 71.68 -89.45 -15.39
C LEU A 679 71.65 -90.86 -14.78
N PRO A 680 72.53 -91.18 -13.81
CA PRO A 680 72.52 -92.47 -13.14
C PRO A 680 71.16 -92.75 -12.47
N HIS A 681 70.56 -93.87 -12.85
CA HIS A 681 69.27 -94.29 -12.30
C HIS A 681 69.42 -94.75 -10.85
N LYS A 682 68.42 -94.48 -10.01
CA LYS A 682 68.46 -94.76 -8.56
C LYS A 682 68.87 -96.21 -8.24
N SER A 683 68.34 -97.18 -8.99
CA SER A 683 68.65 -98.60 -8.81
C SER A 683 70.14 -98.95 -8.95
N TYR A 684 70.87 -98.26 -9.83
CA TYR A 684 72.32 -98.46 -9.98
C TYR A 684 73.08 -97.82 -8.82
N LEU A 685 72.64 -96.65 -8.35
CA LEU A 685 73.27 -95.98 -7.21
C LEU A 685 73.12 -96.79 -5.92
N ASP A 686 71.94 -97.40 -5.69
CA ASP A 686 71.67 -98.30 -4.56
C ASP A 686 72.61 -99.53 -4.53
N GLU A 687 73.13 -99.98 -5.70
CA GLU A 687 74.10 -101.07 -5.81
C GLU A 687 75.54 -100.62 -5.53
N VAL A 688 75.94 -99.45 -6.03
CA VAL A 688 77.33 -98.98 -5.98
C VAL A 688 77.70 -98.37 -4.62
N ILE A 689 76.77 -97.63 -4.01
CA ILE A 689 76.95 -96.95 -2.73
C ILE A 689 75.71 -97.22 -1.85
N PRO A 690 75.82 -97.98 -0.74
CA PRO A 690 74.67 -98.35 0.07
C PRO A 690 74.11 -97.19 0.94
N GLU A 691 74.93 -96.20 1.29
CA GLU A 691 74.52 -95.03 2.07
C GLU A 691 74.80 -93.73 1.29
N TYR A 692 73.80 -93.20 0.60
CA TYR A 692 73.91 -91.96 -0.18
C TYR A 692 72.60 -91.18 -0.23
N PHE A 693 72.68 -89.91 -0.58
CA PHE A 693 71.53 -89.11 -1.03
C PHE A 693 71.94 -88.22 -2.20
N VAL A 694 70.98 -87.88 -3.07
CA VAL A 694 71.17 -86.93 -4.17
C VAL A 694 70.05 -85.90 -4.10
N LEU A 695 70.42 -84.61 -4.10
CA LEU A 695 69.49 -83.49 -4.19
C LEU A 695 69.69 -82.77 -5.53
N PHE A 696 68.77 -82.96 -6.47
CA PHE A 696 68.84 -82.37 -7.81
C PHE A 696 67.57 -81.57 -8.11
N LYS A 697 67.67 -80.24 -8.22
CA LYS A 697 66.54 -79.30 -8.41
C LYS A 697 66.83 -78.27 -9.51
N PRO A 698 66.47 -78.53 -10.78
CA PRO A 698 66.67 -77.57 -11.87
C PRO A 698 65.81 -76.31 -11.72
N ARG A 699 66.30 -75.16 -12.21
CA ARG A 699 65.57 -73.87 -12.23
C ARG A 699 64.42 -73.85 -13.25
N ASP A 700 64.65 -74.39 -14.45
CA ASP A 700 63.68 -74.52 -15.53
C ASP A 700 63.31 -76.00 -15.76
N ILE A 701 62.60 -76.30 -16.85
CA ILE A 701 62.22 -77.68 -17.23
C ILE A 701 63.46 -78.59 -17.42
N VAL A 702 64.63 -78.03 -17.77
CA VAL A 702 65.93 -78.72 -17.94
C VAL A 702 67.07 -77.97 -17.22
N SER A 703 68.09 -78.70 -16.74
CA SER A 703 69.21 -78.15 -15.95
C SER A 703 70.50 -77.93 -16.74
N GLY A 704 71.38 -77.02 -16.30
CA GLY A 704 72.81 -77.03 -16.68
C GLY A 704 73.62 -78.00 -15.81
N ASP A 705 73.18 -78.17 -14.57
CA ASP A 705 73.83 -79.01 -13.56
C ASP A 705 73.59 -80.50 -13.82
N PHE A 706 74.54 -81.35 -13.46
CA PHE A 706 74.38 -82.80 -13.44
C PHE A 706 75.22 -83.45 -12.35
N TYR A 707 74.81 -84.65 -11.94
CA TYR A 707 75.61 -85.54 -11.11
C TYR A 707 75.88 -86.83 -11.87
N TRP A 708 77.03 -87.45 -11.62
CA TRP A 708 77.42 -88.68 -12.28
C TRP A 708 78.24 -89.56 -11.35
N ILE A 709 77.89 -90.84 -11.28
CA ILE A 709 78.53 -91.81 -10.38
C ILE A 709 78.76 -93.10 -11.17
N LYS A 710 79.95 -93.68 -11.05
CA LYS A 710 80.29 -94.96 -11.68
C LYS A 710 81.33 -95.72 -10.86
N GLU A 711 81.12 -97.03 -10.74
CA GLU A 711 82.14 -97.95 -10.23
C GLU A 711 83.06 -98.40 -11.38
N VAL A 712 84.36 -98.27 -11.16
CA VAL A 712 85.41 -98.75 -12.07
C VAL A 712 86.41 -99.54 -11.22
N ASP A 713 86.57 -100.82 -11.52
CA ASP A 713 87.31 -101.79 -10.70
C ASP A 713 86.85 -101.78 -9.22
N SER A 714 87.75 -101.45 -8.29
CA SER A 714 87.47 -101.31 -6.85
C SER A 714 87.27 -99.85 -6.40
N SER A 715 87.20 -98.90 -7.34
CA SER A 715 87.06 -97.47 -7.06
C SER A 715 85.71 -96.92 -7.52
N VAL A 716 85.14 -96.01 -6.73
CA VAL A 716 83.89 -95.31 -7.05
C VAL A 716 84.21 -93.87 -7.42
N VAL A 717 83.83 -93.47 -8.63
CA VAL A 717 83.96 -92.09 -9.10
C VAL A 717 82.63 -91.37 -8.87
N ILE A 718 82.68 -90.21 -8.23
CA ILE A 718 81.53 -89.36 -7.90
C ILE A 718 81.81 -87.97 -8.47
N VAL A 719 80.86 -87.44 -9.23
CA VAL A 719 80.95 -86.14 -9.89
C VAL A 719 79.68 -85.33 -9.61
N ALA A 720 79.86 -84.05 -9.28
CA ALA A 720 78.81 -83.04 -9.39
C ALA A 720 79.37 -81.88 -10.21
N ALA A 721 78.60 -81.40 -11.18
CA ALA A 721 79.01 -80.36 -12.10
C ALA A 721 77.90 -79.34 -12.37
N ASP A 722 78.28 -78.07 -12.44
CA ASP A 722 77.46 -76.95 -12.88
C ASP A 722 77.96 -76.47 -14.24
N CYS A 723 77.10 -76.49 -15.26
CA CYS A 723 77.47 -76.04 -16.60
C CYS A 723 77.00 -74.61 -16.84
N THR A 724 77.73 -73.85 -17.65
CA THR A 724 77.35 -72.49 -18.02
C THR A 724 75.98 -72.45 -18.71
N GLY A 725 75.05 -71.69 -18.13
CA GLY A 725 73.70 -71.44 -18.66
C GLY A 725 72.59 -72.23 -17.95
N HIS A 726 71.34 -71.85 -18.19
CA HIS A 726 70.15 -72.56 -17.71
C HIS A 726 69.15 -72.79 -18.85
N GLY A 727 68.17 -73.67 -18.66
CA GLY A 727 67.24 -74.03 -19.73
C GLY A 727 67.91 -74.86 -20.84
N VAL A 728 67.40 -74.76 -22.07
CA VAL A 728 67.81 -75.63 -23.19
C VAL A 728 69.33 -75.60 -23.46
N PRO A 729 70.02 -74.44 -23.51
CA PRO A 729 71.48 -74.42 -23.74
C PRO A 729 72.29 -75.11 -22.64
N GLY A 730 71.91 -74.92 -21.37
CA GLY A 730 72.54 -75.61 -20.23
C GLY A 730 72.34 -77.12 -20.30
N ALA A 731 71.16 -77.58 -20.73
CA ALA A 731 70.86 -79.00 -20.90
C ALA A 731 71.81 -79.67 -21.90
N PHE A 732 72.10 -79.02 -23.04
CA PHE A 732 73.07 -79.54 -24.01
C PHE A 732 74.49 -79.62 -23.43
N MET A 733 74.90 -78.63 -22.62
CA MET A 733 76.21 -78.65 -21.95
C MET A 733 76.32 -79.78 -20.93
N SER A 734 75.27 -80.03 -20.14
CA SER A 734 75.24 -81.15 -19.18
C SER A 734 75.40 -82.50 -19.89
N MET A 735 74.71 -82.69 -21.02
CA MET A 735 74.73 -83.91 -21.82
C MET A 735 76.12 -84.13 -22.45
N LEU A 736 76.75 -83.06 -22.93
CA LEU A 736 78.13 -83.09 -23.42
C LEU A 736 79.10 -83.50 -22.28
N GLY A 737 78.97 -82.88 -21.11
CA GLY A 737 79.79 -83.19 -19.93
C GLY A 737 79.69 -84.67 -19.52
N ILE A 738 78.46 -85.19 -19.39
CA ILE A 738 78.23 -86.60 -19.02
C ILE A 738 78.82 -87.55 -20.08
N THR A 739 78.62 -87.24 -21.37
CA THR A 739 79.12 -88.09 -22.47
C THR A 739 80.64 -88.17 -22.48
N LEU A 740 81.32 -87.04 -22.32
CA LEU A 740 82.78 -86.97 -22.31
C LEU A 740 83.38 -87.65 -21.07
N LEU A 741 82.73 -87.54 -19.91
CA LEU A 741 83.11 -88.26 -18.70
C LEU A 741 82.96 -89.78 -18.87
N ALA A 742 81.81 -90.23 -19.40
CA ALA A 742 81.55 -91.64 -19.64
C ALA A 742 82.57 -92.26 -20.61
N GLU A 743 82.96 -91.53 -21.66
CA GLU A 743 83.99 -91.94 -22.61
C GLU A 743 85.38 -92.04 -21.97
N GLN A 744 85.76 -91.06 -21.13
CA GLN A 744 87.06 -91.05 -20.45
C GLN A 744 87.19 -92.18 -19.43
N LEU A 745 86.13 -92.45 -18.67
CA LEU A 745 86.07 -93.45 -17.60
C LEU A 745 85.60 -94.83 -18.09
N GLY A 746 85.63 -95.07 -19.41
CA GLY A 746 85.41 -96.38 -20.04
C GLY A 746 86.71 -97.19 -20.28
N LYS A 747 87.88 -96.66 -19.92
CA LYS A 747 89.20 -97.30 -20.15
C LYS A 747 89.61 -98.18 -18.96
N GLU A 748 90.38 -99.26 -19.21
CA GLU A 748 90.85 -100.26 -18.21
C GLU A 748 91.72 -99.70 -17.06
N ARG A 749 92.06 -98.41 -17.06
CA ARG A 749 92.86 -97.77 -16.00
C ARG A 749 92.32 -96.39 -15.66
N ILE A 750 92.05 -96.16 -14.38
CA ILE A 750 91.61 -94.88 -13.84
C ILE A 750 92.80 -93.93 -13.68
N ASP A 751 92.73 -92.77 -14.34
CA ASP A 751 93.67 -91.67 -14.16
C ASP A 751 93.36 -90.88 -12.87
N LYS A 752 94.32 -90.12 -12.34
CA LYS A 752 94.09 -89.24 -11.18
C LYS A 752 93.01 -88.19 -11.47
N PRO A 753 92.21 -87.76 -10.48
CA PRO A 753 91.05 -86.87 -10.70
C PRO A 753 91.39 -85.57 -11.44
N GLY A 754 92.50 -84.92 -11.11
CA GLY A 754 92.94 -83.69 -11.80
C GLY A 754 93.40 -83.92 -13.24
N ALA A 755 93.86 -85.12 -13.59
CA ALA A 755 94.17 -85.47 -14.98
C ALA A 755 92.87 -85.67 -15.79
N ILE A 756 91.83 -86.25 -15.18
CA ILE A 756 90.49 -86.39 -15.78
C ILE A 756 89.91 -85.00 -16.08
N LEU A 757 89.90 -84.08 -15.11
CA LEU A 757 89.43 -82.71 -15.33
C LEU A 757 90.22 -81.99 -16.45
N GLY A 758 91.54 -82.19 -16.50
CA GLY A 758 92.41 -81.64 -17.53
C GLY A 758 92.08 -82.17 -18.94
N GLN A 759 91.88 -83.48 -19.07
CA GLN A 759 91.46 -84.08 -20.35
C GLN A 759 90.04 -83.63 -20.75
N LEU A 760 89.14 -83.52 -19.77
CA LEU A 760 87.78 -83.04 -20.00
C LEU A 760 87.80 -81.61 -20.54
N ARG A 761 88.61 -80.71 -19.96
CA ARG A 761 88.80 -79.34 -20.47
C ARG A 761 89.25 -79.33 -21.93
N VAL A 762 90.22 -80.17 -22.30
CA VAL A 762 90.71 -80.24 -23.69
C VAL A 762 89.59 -80.68 -24.64
N LYS A 763 88.83 -81.72 -24.28
CA LYS A 763 87.74 -82.22 -25.12
C LYS A 763 86.58 -81.24 -25.23
N VAL A 764 86.21 -80.56 -24.14
CA VAL A 764 85.16 -79.52 -24.14
C VAL A 764 85.54 -78.37 -25.09
N LYS A 765 86.78 -77.86 -25.00
CA LYS A 765 87.28 -76.81 -25.91
C LYS A 765 87.29 -77.25 -27.38
N GLN A 766 87.66 -78.50 -27.65
CA GLN A 766 87.65 -79.07 -29.00
C GLN A 766 86.24 -79.21 -29.57
N MET A 767 85.29 -79.69 -28.78
CA MET A 767 83.90 -79.91 -29.22
C MET A 767 83.13 -78.60 -29.45
N LEU A 768 83.44 -77.55 -28.67
CA LEU A 768 82.78 -76.24 -28.77
C LEU A 768 83.51 -75.23 -29.68
N VAL A 769 84.63 -75.63 -30.32
CA VAL A 769 85.43 -74.81 -31.24
C VAL A 769 85.73 -73.41 -30.67
N GLN A 770 86.25 -73.37 -29.44
CA GLN A 770 86.54 -72.10 -28.78
C GLN A 770 88.02 -71.71 -29.00
N GLU A 771 88.28 -70.62 -29.72
CA GLU A 771 89.61 -70.14 -30.14
C GLU A 771 90.20 -69.06 -29.22
N GLY A 772 89.44 -68.61 -28.21
CA GLY A 772 89.93 -67.71 -27.16
C GLY A 772 89.85 -66.23 -27.51
N SER A 773 89.01 -65.85 -28.47
CA SER A 773 88.73 -64.45 -28.80
C SER A 773 87.83 -63.78 -27.74
N ILE A 774 87.93 -62.44 -27.59
CA ILE A 774 87.19 -61.67 -26.56
C ILE A 774 85.67 -61.67 -26.82
N GLN A 775 85.22 -61.98 -28.05
CA GLN A 775 83.81 -61.98 -28.46
C GLN A 775 83.15 -63.38 -28.45
N GLU A 776 83.89 -64.46 -28.17
CA GLU A 776 83.34 -65.80 -28.12
C GLU A 776 82.65 -66.13 -26.78
N GLN A 777 81.59 -66.92 -26.87
CA GLN A 777 80.82 -67.40 -25.73
C GLN A 777 81.66 -68.43 -24.95
N LYS A 778 81.99 -68.10 -23.70
CA LYS A 778 82.90 -68.90 -22.85
C LYS A 778 82.14 -70.00 -22.11
N ASP A 779 81.53 -70.90 -22.87
CA ASP A 779 80.79 -72.02 -22.31
C ASP A 779 81.78 -73.04 -21.68
N GLY A 780 81.44 -73.55 -20.50
CA GLY A 780 82.28 -74.43 -19.71
C GLY A 780 81.50 -75.11 -18.60
N MET A 781 82.22 -75.77 -17.69
CA MET A 781 81.61 -76.39 -16.51
C MET A 781 82.51 -76.28 -15.29
N ASP A 782 81.89 -76.06 -14.15
CA ASP A 782 82.48 -76.17 -12.82
C ASP A 782 82.16 -77.56 -12.32
N MET A 783 83.12 -78.23 -11.67
CA MET A 783 82.99 -79.66 -11.39
C MET A 783 83.84 -80.07 -10.21
N ALA A 784 83.24 -80.82 -9.29
CA ALA A 784 83.94 -81.54 -8.24
C ALA A 784 83.96 -83.04 -8.58
N ILE A 785 85.15 -83.65 -8.64
CA ILE A 785 85.34 -85.08 -8.85
C ILE A 785 86.03 -85.72 -7.66
N ALA A 786 85.42 -86.77 -7.13
CA ALA A 786 85.90 -87.57 -6.03
C ALA A 786 86.04 -89.03 -6.48
N ILE A 787 87.18 -89.65 -6.18
CA ILE A 787 87.45 -91.07 -6.44
C ILE A 787 87.73 -91.73 -5.10
N ILE A 788 86.88 -92.69 -4.73
CA ILE A 788 86.98 -93.45 -3.48
C ILE A 788 87.50 -94.85 -3.82
N ASP A 789 88.72 -95.18 -3.40
CA ASP A 789 89.29 -96.53 -3.52
C ASP A 789 88.83 -97.38 -2.32
N LYS A 790 87.99 -98.39 -2.56
CA LYS A 790 87.40 -99.24 -1.51
C LYS A 790 88.44 -100.12 -0.81
N GLU A 791 89.52 -100.49 -1.49
CA GLU A 791 90.56 -101.38 -0.95
C GLU A 791 91.56 -100.62 -0.09
N LYS A 792 92.02 -99.45 -0.55
CA LYS A 792 92.96 -98.61 0.18
C LYS A 792 92.31 -97.72 1.24
N ARG A 793 90.98 -97.56 1.19
CA ARG A 793 90.22 -96.60 2.00
C ARG A 793 90.79 -95.18 1.85
N GLU A 794 90.91 -94.73 0.61
CA GLU A 794 91.50 -93.43 0.25
C GLU A 794 90.54 -92.64 -0.65
N LEU A 795 90.38 -91.35 -0.35
CA LEU A 795 89.67 -90.38 -1.17
C LEU A 795 90.67 -89.55 -1.97
N GLN A 796 90.54 -89.55 -3.29
CA GLN A 796 91.25 -88.65 -4.19
C GLN A 796 90.30 -87.62 -4.75
N PHE A 797 90.64 -86.34 -4.63
CA PHE A 797 89.81 -85.22 -5.05
C PHE A 797 90.54 -84.27 -5.99
N ALA A 798 89.81 -83.75 -6.98
CA ALA A 798 90.15 -82.54 -7.70
C ALA A 798 88.86 -81.75 -8.00
N GLY A 799 88.95 -80.43 -7.99
CA GLY A 799 87.81 -79.56 -8.28
C GLY A 799 88.17 -78.45 -9.26
N ALA A 800 87.24 -78.12 -10.15
CA ALA A 800 87.20 -76.91 -10.94
C ALA A 800 86.14 -75.99 -10.31
N TYR A 801 86.59 -74.93 -9.64
CA TYR A 801 85.84 -74.03 -8.74
C TYR A 801 85.15 -74.69 -7.53
N ASN A 802 84.55 -75.86 -7.69
CA ASN A 802 83.75 -76.51 -6.66
C ASN A 802 84.61 -77.24 -5.63
N PRO A 803 84.40 -77.00 -4.33
CA PRO A 803 85.07 -77.74 -3.26
C PRO A 803 84.37 -79.07 -2.95
N LEU A 804 85.06 -79.92 -2.20
CA LEU A 804 84.48 -81.10 -1.55
C LEU A 804 84.53 -80.93 -0.04
N TYR A 805 83.45 -81.31 0.63
CA TYR A 805 83.37 -81.29 2.09
C TYR A 805 83.46 -82.71 2.66
N LEU A 806 84.36 -82.90 3.60
CA LEU A 806 84.55 -84.14 4.36
C LEU A 806 84.20 -83.88 5.83
N VAL A 807 83.23 -84.62 6.38
CA VAL A 807 82.81 -84.53 7.78
C VAL A 807 83.29 -85.77 8.53
N ARG A 808 84.02 -85.57 9.63
CA ARG A 808 84.59 -86.62 10.47
C ARG A 808 84.26 -86.40 11.94
N ASN A 809 83.81 -87.44 12.64
CA ASN A 809 83.47 -87.37 14.07
C ASN A 809 84.71 -87.05 14.95
N LYS A 810 84.55 -86.21 16.00
CA LYS A 810 85.64 -85.78 16.89
C LYS A 810 86.38 -86.92 17.58
N GLU A 811 85.66 -87.98 17.97
CA GLU A 811 86.26 -89.15 18.64
C GLU A 811 87.30 -89.88 17.76
N LEU A 812 87.24 -89.66 16.43
CA LEU A 812 88.12 -90.29 15.45
C LEU A 812 89.35 -89.43 15.10
N VAL A 813 89.53 -88.25 15.71
CA VAL A 813 90.65 -87.33 15.42
C VAL A 813 91.72 -87.42 16.51
N SER A 814 92.89 -88.00 16.18
CA SER A 814 94.06 -88.07 17.07
C SER A 814 95.24 -87.35 16.42
N GLY A 815 95.44 -86.08 16.79
CA GLY A 815 96.58 -85.25 16.36
C GLY A 815 96.31 -84.36 15.14
N LYS A 816 97.32 -83.59 14.72
CA LYS A 816 97.30 -82.83 13.45
C LYS A 816 97.38 -83.81 12.29
N GLU A 817 96.25 -84.12 11.67
CA GLU A 817 96.22 -84.87 10.41
C GLU A 817 96.73 -83.98 9.27
N ILE A 818 97.66 -84.54 8.50
CA ILE A 818 98.42 -83.84 7.46
C ILE A 818 97.49 -83.55 6.27
N GLY A 819 97.43 -82.29 5.82
CA GLY A 819 96.81 -81.89 4.55
C GLY A 819 95.46 -81.19 4.61
N THR A 820 94.95 -80.86 5.80
CA THR A 820 93.66 -80.15 5.98
C THR A 820 93.84 -78.91 6.87
N GLU A 821 94.36 -77.83 6.29
CA GLU A 821 94.76 -76.62 7.04
C GLU A 821 93.60 -75.70 7.49
N GLU A 822 92.36 -75.98 7.07
CA GLU A 822 91.17 -75.23 7.47
C GLU A 822 90.02 -76.21 7.80
N ALA A 823 89.96 -76.67 9.05
CA ALA A 823 88.85 -77.47 9.55
C ALA A 823 87.92 -76.60 10.42
N VAL A 824 86.62 -76.58 10.14
CA VAL A 824 85.63 -75.92 10.99
C VAL A 824 85.17 -76.91 12.06
N GLU A 825 85.32 -76.55 13.32
CA GLU A 825 84.89 -77.37 14.46
C GLU A 825 83.38 -77.17 14.73
N GLY A 826 82.59 -78.23 14.61
CA GLY A 826 81.19 -78.28 15.07
C GLY A 826 81.06 -78.96 16.44
N ASP A 827 79.83 -79.13 16.96
CA ASP A 827 79.63 -79.72 18.30
C ASP A 827 80.13 -81.17 18.41
N HIS A 828 79.90 -82.00 17.38
CA HIS A 828 80.18 -83.44 17.38
C HIS A 828 81.14 -83.93 16.28
N ALA A 829 81.51 -83.06 15.31
CA ALA A 829 82.35 -83.43 14.18
C ALA A 829 83.22 -82.25 13.70
N PHE A 830 84.28 -82.55 12.96
CA PHE A 830 85.07 -81.60 12.19
C PHE A 830 84.64 -81.64 10.72
N LEU A 831 84.50 -80.46 10.11
CA LEU A 831 84.26 -80.27 8.69
C LEU A 831 85.57 -79.84 8.02
N PHE A 832 86.04 -80.63 7.06
CA PHE A 832 87.22 -80.33 6.25
C PHE A 832 86.79 -79.92 4.84
N GLU A 833 87.25 -78.76 4.39
CA GLU A 833 87.05 -78.29 3.02
C GLU A 833 88.28 -78.61 2.16
N LEU A 834 88.09 -79.44 1.12
CA LEU A 834 89.06 -79.63 0.06
C LEU A 834 88.74 -78.64 -1.08
N LYS A 835 89.57 -77.60 -1.21
CA LYS A 835 89.34 -76.51 -2.17
C LYS A 835 89.63 -76.97 -3.60
N GLY A 836 88.73 -76.67 -4.53
CA GLY A 836 88.99 -76.80 -5.97
C GLY A 836 89.95 -75.73 -6.48
N ASP A 837 90.55 -75.96 -7.64
CA ASP A 837 91.32 -74.93 -8.33
C ASP A 837 90.37 -73.88 -8.92
N LYS A 838 90.74 -72.60 -8.79
CA LYS A 838 89.95 -71.47 -9.29
C LYS A 838 90.05 -71.31 -10.81
N GLN A 839 89.62 -72.33 -11.54
CA GLN A 839 89.61 -72.39 -13.00
C GLN A 839 88.52 -73.38 -13.46
N PRO A 840 87.71 -73.04 -14.49
CA PRO A 840 86.64 -73.89 -14.98
C PRO A 840 87.17 -74.99 -15.91
N ILE A 841 86.33 -75.96 -16.24
CA ILE A 841 86.56 -76.91 -17.32
C ILE A 841 86.04 -76.26 -18.61
N GLY A 842 86.85 -75.35 -19.13
CA GLY A 842 86.61 -74.56 -20.33
C GLY A 842 87.78 -73.61 -20.57
N ILE A 843 87.57 -72.52 -21.30
CA ILE A 843 88.58 -71.47 -21.48
C ILE A 843 88.79 -70.70 -20.17
N HIS A 844 90.05 -70.54 -19.77
CA HIS A 844 90.45 -69.67 -18.66
C HIS A 844 91.63 -68.79 -19.07
N TRP A 845 91.73 -67.59 -18.50
CA TRP A 845 92.81 -66.64 -18.79
C TRP A 845 94.18 -67.11 -18.26
N GLU A 846 94.19 -68.01 -17.27
CA GLU A 846 95.39 -68.70 -16.78
C GLU A 846 95.08 -70.19 -16.55
N GLU A 847 95.47 -71.07 -17.48
CA GLU A 847 95.22 -72.51 -17.39
C GLU A 847 96.37 -73.23 -16.67
N LYS A 848 96.11 -73.74 -15.46
CA LYS A 848 97.05 -74.56 -14.68
C LYS A 848 96.61 -76.02 -14.68
N LYS A 849 97.54 -76.95 -14.45
CA LYS A 849 97.17 -78.36 -14.21
C LYS A 849 96.34 -78.45 -12.93
N PHE A 850 95.25 -79.21 -12.96
CA PHE A 850 94.43 -79.38 -11.77
C PHE A 850 95.19 -80.12 -10.67
N SER A 851 95.07 -79.64 -9.44
CA SER A 851 95.69 -80.19 -8.25
C SER A 851 94.96 -81.47 -7.81
N ASN A 852 95.72 -82.44 -7.32
CA ASN A 852 95.16 -83.69 -6.77
C ASN A 852 95.37 -83.68 -5.27
N GLN A 853 94.29 -83.84 -4.52
CA GLN A 853 94.31 -83.96 -3.07
C GLN A 853 93.98 -85.39 -2.70
N VAL A 854 94.74 -85.97 -1.76
CA VAL A 854 94.61 -87.35 -1.32
C VAL A 854 94.39 -87.35 0.18
N VAL A 855 93.30 -87.98 0.63
CA VAL A 855 92.91 -88.04 2.03
C VAL A 855 92.58 -89.49 2.42
N PRO A 856 93.20 -90.06 3.46
CA PRO A 856 92.82 -91.38 3.97
C PRO A 856 91.45 -91.29 4.66
N LEU A 857 90.54 -92.20 4.29
CA LEU A 857 89.18 -92.28 4.83
C LEU A 857 89.13 -93.14 6.09
N LYS A 858 88.28 -92.75 7.04
CA LYS A 858 87.95 -93.49 8.26
C LYS A 858 86.49 -93.95 8.20
N GLU A 859 86.22 -95.02 8.91
CA GLU A 859 84.86 -95.54 9.05
C GLU A 859 84.00 -94.51 9.81
N GLY A 860 82.86 -94.12 9.22
CA GLY A 860 82.00 -93.04 9.73
C GLY A 860 82.24 -91.66 9.11
N ASP A 861 83.17 -91.51 8.16
CA ASP A 861 83.32 -90.28 7.38
C ASP A 861 82.13 -90.05 6.41
N ALA A 862 81.68 -88.81 6.29
CA ALA A 862 80.68 -88.40 5.31
C ALA A 862 81.28 -87.43 4.28
N VAL A 863 81.10 -87.72 3.00
CA VAL A 863 81.61 -86.93 1.87
C VAL A 863 80.46 -86.25 1.16
N TYR A 864 80.55 -84.93 0.98
CA TYR A 864 79.57 -84.13 0.26
C TYR A 864 80.22 -83.46 -0.95
N VAL A 865 79.64 -83.69 -2.12
CA VAL A 865 80.07 -83.14 -3.41
C VAL A 865 78.95 -82.26 -3.95
N PHE A 866 79.28 -81.03 -4.33
CA PHE A 866 78.30 -80.04 -4.76
C PHE A 866 78.64 -79.50 -6.16
N SER A 867 77.59 -79.14 -6.92
CA SER A 867 77.69 -78.37 -8.15
C SER A 867 77.58 -76.88 -7.88
#